data_AF-A0A9Q5I610-F1
#
_entry.id   AF-A0A9Q5I610-F1
#
_cell.length_a   1.000
_cell.length_b   1.000
_cell.length_c   1.000
_cell.angle_alpha   90.00
_cell.angle_beta   90.00
_cell.angle_gamma   90.00
#
_symmetry.space_group_name_H-M   'P 1'
#
loop_
_entity.id
_entity.type
_entity.pdbx_description
1 polymer ?
#
loop_
_entity_poly.entity_id
_entity_poly.type
_entity_poly.pdbx_seq_one_letter_code
_entity_poly.pdbx_strand_id
1 'polypeptide(L)'
;MASHFTIPSTMKGIYLPGNRRVDVRDVPVPEPGPGEVLIQSKASGICGSDLRAIYRPKVHRTGAEGYLGVIAGHEPCGVVAKRGPGVSEVAKAGKKGLQWPSIIFRAVVNATTAGKDIIFIVSTRTAKRTVGSAMVDMLLSGEFVLCEARDLVHLPKPLTYLDGAILGCGLGTSYAACVRAQISGQDRVLVTGLGPVGLGTALLAQKMGAKVLGLEFQPDRVAFARKLGIESIECVKGDAAGKEGAADIKAIVAWSGGDGVDVAIDCSGAANARLACIRAARVWGRVVFVGEEGELTFDVSEDVIHKGLTLHGSWVCSTGQMEELVNLLVRWDLHPEVTITNTFQVGEADAAYKLFDKGKTGKYSLVLREDDDSVEESVGKSPDSALIGGLIAGLASLALLILIFYVLWRTLRDASRISSRSAVNLDTSEEEKDDGPRMSGLVSLAILALASSARGLSTGRRADPAVKACQLLQSSFPQLVSFPGSEQYEADIEHWGITSTQNSTCSIEPQTADDVSKIIKIIGRSDIMAPFAVKSGGHAHNLGHSSTPGVQISLARFNQLSYDDNRGTVTIGVGMTWDEVYSQLEPLGVMVVGGRVAGVGVGGLSLGGGYSWKTDQYGLTIDTIVSHNIVLPSGGQGGLNNFGIVTNITYEVHPQTLVYGGSIVYSLDEIDAVNAAISDFSLNNTDPKAQIASIYTSAAGQFSSTVILFYDAPALPSGVYDTFFSIPNLYSDIKARTYSDFVVTTGTYDFGFDPFGEANHVVPITKYTAAVLDKMVEETIAAESKLTSASNGSIVVINMIPEPFINPYSHSKGGAYPHSSSRPVTPSSPTFVYQINPNWTADDQSAFHDLVVSTMKDFCNEVQTLAVSEGVSSWDDILYSNYALGDTSLDLLFGSNLSQLKKIAKEYDPNGIMKLTGGFHF
;
A
#
# COMPACT_ATOMS: atom_id res chain seq x y z
N MET A 1 5.00 -26.28 29.26
CA MET A 1 6.18 -25.74 29.98
C MET A 1 7.06 -25.11 28.92
N ALA A 2 7.41 -23.83 29.03
CA ALA A 2 8.27 -23.16 28.06
C ALA A 2 9.71 -23.66 28.25
N SER A 3 10.33 -24.20 27.20
CA SER A 3 11.76 -24.50 27.19
C SER A 3 12.52 -23.17 27.30
N HIS A 4 13.20 -22.95 28.42
CA HIS A 4 14.13 -21.85 28.57
C HIS A 4 15.25 -22.00 27.54
N PHE A 5 15.30 -21.08 26.56
CA PHE A 5 16.40 -20.98 25.62
C PHE A 5 17.68 -20.68 26.39
N THR A 6 18.64 -21.61 26.40
CA THR A 6 19.96 -21.36 27.04
C THR A 6 20.89 -20.78 25.98
N ILE A 7 21.17 -19.48 26.08
CA ILE A 7 22.08 -18.77 25.18
C ILE A 7 23.52 -19.05 25.66
N PRO A 8 24.40 -19.64 24.83
CA PRO A 8 25.78 -19.92 25.23
C PRO A 8 26.61 -18.63 25.31
N SER A 9 27.74 -18.66 26.03
CA SER A 9 28.67 -17.52 26.10
C SER A 9 29.41 -17.27 24.79
N THR A 10 29.53 -18.28 23.93
CA THR A 10 30.22 -18.23 22.63
C THR A 10 29.42 -18.94 21.55
N MET A 11 29.59 -18.51 20.30
CA MET A 11 29.02 -19.07 19.09
C MET A 11 30.07 -19.24 17.98
N LYS A 12 29.77 -20.06 16.98
CA LYS A 12 30.54 -20.08 15.73
C LYS A 12 30.18 -18.87 14.85
N GLY A 13 31.21 -18.14 14.41
CA GLY A 13 31.13 -17.10 13.39
C GLY A 13 31.96 -17.47 12.17
N ILE A 14 31.43 -17.21 10.97
CA ILE A 14 32.10 -17.47 9.70
C ILE A 14 32.74 -16.19 9.19
N TYR A 15 34.04 -16.21 8.91
CA TYR A 15 34.80 -15.08 8.38
C TYR A 15 35.30 -15.41 6.97
N LEU A 16 35.22 -14.45 6.06
CA LEU A 16 35.77 -14.56 4.71
C LEU A 16 36.96 -13.60 4.58
N PRO A 17 38.19 -14.02 4.92
CA PRO A 17 39.37 -13.14 4.83
C PRO A 17 39.85 -12.87 3.39
N GLY A 18 39.18 -13.41 2.38
CA GLY A 18 39.58 -13.35 0.96
C GLY A 18 40.50 -14.49 0.51
N ASN A 19 40.94 -14.43 -0.75
CA ASN A 19 41.76 -15.47 -1.41
C ASN A 19 41.18 -16.89 -1.37
N ARG A 20 39.85 -17.01 -1.51
CA ARG A 20 39.04 -18.23 -1.51
C ARG A 20 39.22 -19.05 -0.23
N ARG A 21 39.21 -18.37 0.91
CA ARG A 21 39.34 -18.95 2.23
C ARG A 21 38.12 -18.62 3.09
N VAL A 22 37.73 -19.58 3.92
CA VAL A 22 36.73 -19.42 4.98
C VAL A 22 37.40 -19.76 6.32
N ASP A 23 37.21 -18.91 7.32
CA ASP A 23 37.64 -19.15 8.70
C ASP A 23 36.40 -19.27 9.59
N VAL A 24 36.18 -20.44 10.19
CA VAL A 24 35.15 -20.62 11.23
C VAL A 24 35.80 -20.42 12.60
N ARG A 25 35.30 -19.47 13.40
CA ARG A 25 35.90 -19.08 14.69
C ARG A 25 34.86 -19.12 15.81
N ASP A 26 35.30 -19.45 17.03
CA ASP A 26 34.49 -19.23 18.23
C ASP A 26 34.58 -17.76 18.64
N VAL A 27 33.43 -17.11 18.81
CA VAL A 27 33.30 -15.69 19.16
C VAL A 27 32.22 -15.52 20.24
N PRO A 28 32.26 -14.46 21.06
CA PRO A 28 31.21 -14.19 22.04
C PRO A 28 29.83 -14.02 21.37
N VAL A 29 28.77 -14.48 22.02
CA VAL A 29 27.39 -14.16 21.60
C VAL A 29 27.11 -12.69 21.91
N PRO A 30 26.64 -11.87 20.95
CA PRO A 30 26.35 -10.47 21.21
C PRO A 30 25.11 -10.30 22.11
N GLU A 31 25.10 -9.23 22.90
CA GLU A 31 23.98 -8.87 23.78
C GLU A 31 23.13 -7.77 23.14
N PRO A 32 21.79 -7.92 23.04
CA PRO A 32 20.95 -6.92 22.38
C PRO A 32 20.72 -5.67 23.22
N GLY A 33 20.99 -4.50 22.62
CA GLY A 33 20.69 -3.17 23.15
C GLY A 33 19.24 -2.72 22.88
N PRO A 34 18.86 -1.50 23.30
CA PRO A 34 17.49 -0.99 23.09
C PRO A 34 17.08 -0.98 21.62
N GLY A 35 15.90 -1.53 21.30
CA GLY A 35 15.41 -1.64 19.93
C GLY A 35 16.01 -2.79 19.10
N GLU A 36 16.96 -3.55 19.66
CA GLU A 36 17.60 -4.68 19.00
C GLU A 36 17.04 -6.02 19.50
N VAL A 37 17.17 -7.06 18.68
CA VAL A 37 16.92 -8.44 19.06
C VAL A 37 18.10 -9.31 18.69
N LEU A 38 18.33 -10.34 19.50
CA LEU A 38 19.20 -11.45 19.19
C LEU A 38 18.36 -12.56 18.57
N ILE A 39 18.70 -12.95 17.34
CA ILE A 39 18.11 -14.08 16.62
C ILE A 39 19.06 -15.27 16.73
N GLN A 40 18.51 -16.45 17.00
CA GLN A 40 19.21 -17.70 16.72
C GLN A 40 18.94 -18.08 15.27
N SER A 41 19.97 -18.02 14.43
CA SER A 41 19.86 -18.43 13.03
C SER A 41 19.55 -19.93 12.95
N LYS A 42 18.62 -20.31 12.07
CA LYS A 42 18.27 -21.70 11.75
C LYS A 42 18.75 -22.09 10.35
N ALA A 43 18.72 -21.15 9.41
CA ALA A 43 19.28 -21.30 8.08
C ALA A 43 19.92 -20.00 7.61
N SER A 44 20.90 -20.07 6.70
CA SER A 44 21.40 -18.91 5.96
C SER A 44 21.73 -19.28 4.54
N GLY A 45 21.27 -18.49 3.57
CA GLY A 45 21.69 -18.65 2.18
C GLY A 45 23.16 -18.24 1.97
N ILE A 46 23.79 -18.80 0.94
CA ILE A 46 25.08 -18.32 0.42
C ILE A 46 24.79 -17.54 -0.87
N CYS A 47 25.33 -16.33 -0.99
CA CYS A 47 25.06 -15.45 -2.12
C CYS A 47 26.28 -15.27 -3.04
N GLY A 48 25.99 -14.96 -4.31
CA GLY A 48 27.04 -14.66 -5.29
C GLY A 48 27.83 -13.40 -4.95
N SER A 49 27.22 -12.44 -4.25
CA SER A 49 27.91 -11.24 -3.75
C SER A 49 28.96 -11.58 -2.67
N ASP A 50 28.71 -12.55 -1.79
CA ASP A 50 29.72 -13.02 -0.82
C ASP A 50 30.96 -13.57 -1.55
N LEU A 51 30.73 -14.32 -2.63
CA LEU A 51 31.81 -14.87 -3.46
C LEU A 51 32.64 -13.78 -4.15
N ARG A 52 31.96 -12.77 -4.70
CA ARG A 52 32.57 -11.71 -5.53
C ARG A 52 33.25 -10.65 -4.66
N ALA A 53 32.51 -10.06 -3.72
CA ALA A 53 32.99 -8.94 -2.91
C ALA A 53 34.07 -9.34 -1.89
N ILE A 54 34.03 -10.58 -1.36
CA ILE A 54 34.79 -10.94 -0.15
C ILE A 54 35.58 -12.24 -0.28
N TYR A 55 35.02 -13.30 -0.87
CA TYR A 55 35.70 -14.59 -0.91
C TYR A 55 36.87 -14.62 -1.89
N ARG A 56 36.75 -14.03 -3.08
CA ARG A 56 37.78 -14.10 -4.14
C ARG A 56 38.96 -13.08 -4.13
N PRO A 57 39.02 -11.97 -3.37
CA PRO A 57 39.70 -10.77 -3.84
C PRO A 57 41.24 -10.81 -3.84
N LYS A 58 41.77 -10.65 -5.07
CA LYS A 58 42.89 -9.76 -5.48
C LYS A 58 42.51 -8.86 -6.67
N VAL A 59 41.23 -8.79 -7.09
CA VAL A 59 40.82 -8.24 -8.41
C VAL A 59 39.74 -7.14 -8.37
N HIS A 60 39.10 -6.83 -7.24
CA HIS A 60 38.01 -5.82 -7.20
C HIS A 60 38.50 -4.41 -6.82
N ARG A 61 37.92 -3.38 -7.47
CA ARG A 61 38.36 -1.97 -7.37
C ARG A 61 37.66 -1.13 -6.28
N THR A 62 36.63 -1.62 -5.60
CA THR A 62 35.97 -0.93 -4.46
C THR A 62 35.26 -1.92 -3.52
N GLY A 63 35.26 -1.67 -2.20
CA GLY A 63 34.31 -2.28 -1.25
C GLY A 63 34.78 -3.46 -0.37
N ALA A 64 35.89 -4.13 -0.68
CA ALA A 64 36.34 -5.31 0.09
C ALA A 64 36.83 -4.98 1.52
N GLU A 65 37.24 -3.74 1.78
CA GLU A 65 37.85 -3.32 3.05
C GLU A 65 36.86 -3.35 4.23
N GLY A 66 35.58 -3.09 3.99
CA GLY A 66 34.52 -3.11 5.01
C GLY A 66 34.15 -4.51 5.52
N TYR A 67 34.63 -5.56 4.84
CA TYR A 67 34.32 -6.96 5.13
C TYR A 67 35.44 -7.73 5.84
N LEU A 68 36.59 -7.08 6.07
CA LEU A 68 37.72 -7.71 6.72
C LEU A 68 37.54 -7.72 8.25
N GLY A 69 37.71 -8.90 8.86
CA GLY A 69 37.71 -9.04 10.32
C GLY A 69 36.33 -9.13 10.98
N VAL A 70 35.29 -9.43 10.19
CA VAL A 70 33.88 -9.42 10.61
C VAL A 70 33.13 -10.67 10.06
N ILE A 71 32.00 -11.10 10.68
CA ILE A 71 31.38 -12.45 10.51
C ILE A 71 30.56 -12.62 9.21
N ALA A 72 31.13 -12.68 8.00
CA ALA A 72 30.43 -12.76 6.69
C ALA A 72 29.03 -13.45 6.55
N GLY A 73 28.23 -12.95 5.58
CA GLY A 73 26.93 -13.48 5.11
C GLY A 73 25.79 -12.47 5.28
N HIS A 74 24.69 -12.61 4.52
CA HIS A 74 23.58 -11.64 4.57
C HIS A 74 22.18 -12.22 4.29
N GLU A 75 21.99 -13.54 4.36
CA GLU A 75 20.71 -14.20 4.06
C GLU A 75 20.20 -15.14 5.20
N PRO A 76 20.22 -14.76 6.50
CA PRO A 76 19.79 -15.67 7.57
C PRO A 76 18.28 -15.66 7.81
N CYS A 77 17.77 -16.76 8.34
CA CYS A 77 16.43 -16.90 8.89
C CYS A 77 16.52 -17.73 10.17
N GLY A 78 15.80 -17.33 11.21
CA GLY A 78 16.00 -17.86 12.55
C GLY A 78 14.84 -17.59 13.49
N VAL A 79 15.05 -17.73 14.79
CA VAL A 79 14.05 -17.46 15.82
C VAL A 79 14.55 -16.37 16.77
N VAL A 80 13.67 -15.52 17.26
CA VAL A 80 14.05 -14.52 18.28
C VAL A 80 14.47 -15.25 19.56
N ALA A 81 15.76 -15.17 19.89
CA ALA A 81 16.36 -15.80 21.08
C ALA A 81 16.35 -14.87 22.29
N LYS A 82 16.58 -13.55 22.09
CA LYS A 82 16.55 -12.54 23.14
C LYS A 82 16.10 -11.19 22.58
N ARG A 83 15.39 -10.40 23.37
CA ARG A 83 14.98 -9.03 23.02
C ARG A 83 15.73 -8.03 23.90
N GLY A 84 16.18 -6.93 23.31
CA GLY A 84 16.73 -5.81 24.05
C GLY A 84 15.64 -4.96 24.73
N PRO A 85 16.03 -4.00 25.58
CA PRO A 85 15.08 -3.12 26.27
C PRO A 85 14.16 -2.35 25.31
N GLY A 86 12.88 -2.18 25.67
CA GLY A 86 11.91 -1.39 24.89
C GLY A 86 11.30 -2.10 23.67
N VAL A 87 11.73 -3.32 23.34
CA VAL A 87 11.09 -4.15 22.30
C VAL A 87 9.85 -4.85 22.89
N SER A 88 8.64 -4.39 22.54
CA SER A 88 7.37 -4.91 23.09
C SER A 88 7.03 -6.32 22.58
N GLU A 89 6.15 -7.05 23.30
CA GLU A 89 5.61 -8.37 22.89
C GLU A 89 4.83 -8.32 21.56
N VAL A 90 4.34 -7.13 21.18
CA VAL A 90 3.41 -6.90 20.05
C VAL A 90 4.13 -6.44 18.79
N ALA A 91 5.44 -6.15 18.85
CA ALA A 91 6.26 -5.84 17.68
C ALA A 91 6.40 -7.08 16.77
N LYS A 92 5.35 -7.29 15.98
CA LYS A 92 5.07 -8.30 14.95
C LYS A 92 4.94 -9.75 15.44
N ALA A 93 3.72 -10.06 15.89
CA ALA A 93 3.08 -11.38 16.05
C ALA A 93 3.72 -12.35 17.07
N GLY A 94 3.19 -12.35 18.29
CA GLY A 94 3.34 -13.47 19.22
C GLY A 94 2.52 -13.28 20.50
N LYS A 95 1.44 -14.06 20.66
CA LYS A 95 0.89 -14.31 22.01
C LYS A 95 1.96 -15.02 22.84
N LYS A 96 2.02 -14.68 24.14
CA LYS A 96 2.89 -15.29 25.16
C LYS A 96 3.18 -16.78 24.90
N GLY A 97 4.47 -17.12 24.82
CA GLY A 97 4.96 -18.48 25.08
C GLY A 97 5.18 -19.40 23.88
N LEU A 98 5.17 -18.91 22.63
CA LEU A 98 5.64 -19.68 21.46
C LEU A 98 6.98 -19.13 20.94
N GLN A 99 7.94 -20.01 20.68
CA GLN A 99 9.13 -19.74 19.87
C GLN A 99 8.68 -19.60 18.40
N TRP A 100 9.00 -18.50 17.72
CA TRP A 100 8.52 -18.24 16.35
C TRP A 100 9.66 -18.07 15.34
N PRO A 101 9.55 -18.67 14.13
CA PRO A 101 10.39 -18.38 12.98
C PRO A 101 10.34 -16.90 12.56
N SER A 102 11.46 -16.33 12.13
CA SER A 102 11.66 -14.94 11.73
C SER A 102 12.65 -14.90 10.56
N ILE A 103 12.30 -14.23 9.47
CA ILE A 103 13.27 -13.91 8.41
C ILE A 103 14.01 -12.66 8.84
N ILE A 104 15.33 -12.71 8.84
CA ILE A 104 16.15 -11.51 8.93
C ILE A 104 16.46 -11.13 7.51
N PHE A 105 15.94 -9.98 7.07
CA PHE A 105 16.37 -9.41 5.81
C PHE A 105 16.80 -7.98 6.03
N ARG A 106 17.98 -7.69 5.50
CA ARG A 106 18.34 -6.33 5.17
C ARG A 106 18.99 -6.33 3.80
N ALA A 107 18.47 -5.51 2.91
CA ALA A 107 19.26 -5.07 1.78
C ALA A 107 19.35 -3.55 1.80
N VAL A 108 20.57 -3.02 1.88
CA VAL A 108 20.83 -1.60 1.66
C VAL A 108 22.17 -1.38 0.98
N VAL A 109 22.19 -0.40 0.08
CA VAL A 109 23.36 0.44 -0.15
C VAL A 109 22.89 1.88 -0.35
N ASN A 110 23.73 2.79 0.14
CA ASN A 110 23.60 4.23 0.04
C ASN A 110 24.09 4.74 -1.34
N ALA A 111 23.25 5.49 -2.05
CA ALA A 111 23.68 6.41 -3.10
C ALA A 111 22.88 7.72 -2.98
N THR A 112 23.35 8.63 -2.13
CA THR A 112 22.90 10.03 -2.14
C THR A 112 23.35 10.73 -3.42
N THR A 113 22.42 11.02 -4.33
CA THR A 113 22.54 12.14 -5.29
C THR A 113 21.14 12.59 -5.75
N ALA A 114 20.80 13.83 -5.39
CA ALA A 114 19.87 14.76 -6.05
C ALA A 114 18.49 14.24 -6.54
N GLY A 115 17.46 14.37 -5.67
CA GLY A 115 16.13 14.84 -6.09
C GLY A 115 15.23 13.92 -6.92
N LYS A 116 15.32 12.59 -6.77
CA LYS A 116 14.31 11.65 -7.32
C LYS A 116 14.06 10.52 -6.32
N ASP A 117 12.80 10.17 -6.10
CA ASP A 117 12.37 9.10 -5.20
C ASP A 117 12.96 7.74 -5.57
N ILE A 118 14.00 7.35 -4.84
CA ILE A 118 14.39 5.96 -4.63
C ILE A 118 14.91 5.86 -3.19
N ILE A 119 14.02 5.47 -2.26
CA ILE A 119 14.33 5.29 -0.85
C ILE A 119 15.08 3.97 -0.65
N PHE A 120 16.35 4.04 -0.26
CA PHE A 120 17.11 2.94 0.36
C PHE A 120 17.74 3.46 1.66
N ILE A 121 17.09 3.25 2.81
CA ILE A 121 17.59 3.71 4.12
C ILE A 121 17.79 2.55 5.10
N VAL A 122 19.04 2.48 5.57
CA VAL A 122 19.62 1.69 6.67
C VAL A 122 19.15 2.25 8.02
N SER A 123 18.89 1.41 9.01
CA SER A 123 19.23 1.73 10.39
C SER A 123 20.09 0.68 11.09
N THR A 124 21.23 1.11 11.60
CA THR A 124 21.73 0.69 12.91
C THR A 124 22.14 1.95 13.65
N ARG A 125 21.37 2.39 14.65
CA ARG A 125 21.73 3.51 15.55
C ARG A 125 22.76 3.10 16.61
N THR A 126 23.86 2.46 16.20
CA THR A 126 25.02 2.20 17.08
C THR A 126 26.28 2.76 16.45
N ALA A 127 26.38 4.08 16.50
CA ALA A 127 27.58 4.84 16.16
C ALA A 127 28.71 4.53 17.15
N LYS A 128 29.56 3.54 16.83
CA LYS A 128 30.96 3.48 17.27
C LYS A 128 31.75 2.47 16.43
N ARG A 129 32.12 2.84 15.19
CA ARG A 129 33.40 2.48 14.53
C ARG A 129 33.53 3.13 13.13
N THR A 130 34.29 4.23 13.11
CA THR A 130 35.16 4.75 12.04
C THR A 130 34.80 4.54 10.56
N VAL A 131 34.36 5.65 9.92
CA VAL A 131 34.65 6.14 8.56
C VAL A 131 35.03 5.11 7.48
N GLY A 132 34.13 4.94 6.49
CA GLY A 132 34.52 4.53 5.13
C GLY A 132 34.10 3.13 4.65
N SER A 133 32.83 2.75 4.76
CA SER A 133 32.10 1.89 3.78
C SER A 133 30.70 1.60 4.31
N ALA A 134 29.70 1.54 3.43
CA ALA A 134 28.29 1.39 3.78
C ALA A 134 27.87 -0.05 4.20
N MET A 135 28.78 -0.89 4.70
CA MET A 135 28.53 -2.31 5.00
C MET A 135 29.20 -2.79 6.29
N VAL A 136 29.30 -1.91 7.29
CA VAL A 136 29.92 -2.24 8.58
C VAL A 136 28.82 -2.45 9.61
N ASP A 137 28.81 -3.65 10.22
CA ASP A 137 27.99 -4.13 11.35
C ASP A 137 26.73 -4.99 11.09
N MET A 138 26.62 -5.78 10.01
CA MET A 138 25.77 -7.00 10.01
C MET A 138 26.30 -8.07 9.08
N LEU A 139 26.84 -9.15 9.64
CA LEU A 139 27.31 -10.27 8.85
C LEU A 139 26.89 -11.59 9.53
N LEU A 140 26.32 -12.50 8.73
CA LEU A 140 25.12 -13.24 9.12
C LEU A 140 25.17 -14.76 8.87
N SER A 141 26.34 -15.39 8.82
CA SER A 141 26.43 -16.87 8.80
C SER A 141 26.78 -17.49 10.17
N GLY A 142 26.54 -16.76 11.28
CA GLY A 142 26.78 -17.24 12.64
C GLY A 142 25.53 -17.87 13.29
N GLU A 143 25.74 -18.67 14.34
CA GLU A 143 24.63 -19.32 15.08
C GLU A 143 23.66 -18.31 15.73
N PHE A 144 24.14 -17.11 16.06
CA PHE A 144 23.31 -16.00 16.53
C PHE A 144 23.64 -14.71 15.79
N VAL A 145 22.61 -13.87 15.64
CA VAL A 145 22.64 -12.62 14.89
C VAL A 145 21.99 -11.53 15.71
N LEU A 146 22.63 -10.36 15.77
CA LEU A 146 22.02 -9.15 16.32
C LEU A 146 21.40 -8.33 15.19
N CYS A 147 20.14 -7.93 15.34
CA CYS A 147 19.48 -7.03 14.39
C CYS A 147 18.49 -6.06 15.05
N GLU A 148 18.13 -4.98 14.36
CA GLU A 148 17.06 -4.10 14.82
C GLU A 148 15.70 -4.78 14.67
N ALA A 149 14.82 -4.62 15.67
CA ALA A 149 13.50 -5.25 15.67
C ALA A 149 12.64 -4.83 14.46
N ARG A 150 12.83 -3.61 13.93
CA ARG A 150 12.08 -3.09 12.78
C ARG A 150 12.45 -3.72 11.44
N ASP A 151 13.63 -4.33 11.33
CA ASP A 151 14.13 -4.94 10.10
C ASP A 151 13.65 -6.40 9.96
N LEU A 152 12.86 -6.90 10.92
CA LEU A 152 12.34 -8.25 10.91
C LEU A 152 11.07 -8.37 10.07
N VAL A 153 11.04 -9.41 9.24
CA VAL A 153 9.83 -9.87 8.55
C VAL A 153 9.37 -11.17 9.18
N HIS A 154 8.09 -11.23 9.56
CA HIS A 154 7.50 -12.46 10.10
C HIS A 154 7.50 -13.55 9.03
N LEU A 155 7.95 -14.77 9.41
CA LEU A 155 7.88 -15.95 8.56
C LEU A 155 6.65 -16.79 8.97
N PRO A 156 5.59 -16.84 8.14
CA PRO A 156 4.40 -17.64 8.41
C PRO A 156 4.75 -19.13 8.52
N LYS A 157 4.07 -19.84 9.44
CA LYS A 157 4.28 -21.27 9.70
C LYS A 157 4.33 -22.20 8.47
N PRO A 158 3.55 -21.95 7.39
CA PRO A 158 3.66 -22.80 6.20
C PRO A 158 5.06 -22.79 5.59
N LEU A 159 5.82 -21.68 5.67
CA LEU A 159 7.14 -21.56 5.06
C LEU A 159 8.25 -22.04 6.01
N THR A 160 9.25 -22.71 5.46
CA THR A 160 10.39 -23.24 6.21
C THR A 160 11.44 -22.17 6.49
N TYR A 161 12.38 -22.43 7.40
CA TYR A 161 13.54 -21.56 7.60
C TYR A 161 14.41 -21.46 6.33
N LEU A 162 14.43 -22.50 5.51
CA LEU A 162 15.14 -22.48 4.23
C LEU A 162 14.44 -21.56 3.24
N ASP A 163 13.10 -21.61 3.15
CA ASP A 163 12.31 -20.63 2.39
C ASP A 163 12.64 -19.20 2.83
N GLY A 164 12.66 -18.99 4.15
CA GLY A 164 13.00 -17.72 4.77
C GLY A 164 14.40 -17.22 4.43
N ALA A 165 15.40 -18.11 4.43
CA ALA A 165 16.78 -17.76 4.08
C ALA A 165 16.89 -17.32 2.61
N ILE A 166 16.11 -17.90 1.69
CA ILE A 166 16.17 -17.53 0.26
C ILE A 166 15.48 -16.19 0.00
N LEU A 167 14.45 -15.84 0.79
CA LEU A 167 13.78 -14.54 0.70
C LEU A 167 14.76 -13.39 0.88
N GLY A 168 15.69 -13.54 1.83
CA GLY A 168 16.64 -12.53 2.27
C GLY A 168 17.68 -12.03 1.26
N CYS A 169 17.66 -12.44 -0.01
CA CYS A 169 18.30 -11.70 -1.10
C CYS A 169 17.92 -12.38 -2.42
N GLY A 170 18.12 -13.69 -2.51
CA GLY A 170 17.83 -14.50 -3.69
C GLY A 170 16.47 -14.22 -4.31
N LEU A 171 15.38 -14.42 -3.55
CA LEU A 171 14.02 -14.25 -4.06
C LEU A 171 13.47 -12.83 -3.91
N GLY A 172 13.87 -12.10 -2.87
CA GLY A 172 13.48 -10.69 -2.71
C GLY A 172 13.95 -9.85 -3.91
N THR A 173 15.22 -10.00 -4.31
CA THR A 173 15.78 -9.29 -5.49
C THR A 173 15.05 -9.67 -6.78
N SER A 174 14.71 -10.96 -6.93
CA SER A 174 13.89 -11.44 -8.06
C SER A 174 12.51 -10.80 -8.09
N TYR A 175 11.85 -10.66 -6.93
CA TYR A 175 10.53 -10.05 -6.83
C TYR A 175 10.55 -8.58 -7.18
N ALA A 176 11.50 -7.82 -6.65
CA ALA A 176 11.68 -6.41 -6.99
C ALA A 176 11.91 -6.22 -8.51
N ALA A 177 12.66 -7.12 -9.15
CA ALA A 177 12.84 -7.11 -10.60
C ALA A 177 11.54 -7.41 -11.36
N CYS A 178 10.74 -8.37 -10.90
CA CYS A 178 9.43 -8.69 -11.49
C CYS A 178 8.44 -7.53 -11.37
N VAL A 179 8.39 -6.87 -10.20
CA VAL A 179 7.55 -5.70 -9.95
C VAL A 179 7.99 -4.53 -10.82
N ARG A 180 9.29 -4.25 -10.91
CA ARG A 180 9.83 -3.17 -11.76
C ARG A 180 9.61 -3.43 -13.25
N ALA A 181 9.64 -4.71 -13.66
CA ALA A 181 9.25 -5.13 -15.01
C ALA A 181 7.74 -5.04 -15.27
N GLN A 182 6.92 -4.84 -14.23
CA GLN A 182 5.45 -4.84 -14.29
C GLN A 182 4.91 -6.11 -14.97
N ILE A 183 5.42 -7.28 -14.57
CA ILE A 183 5.01 -8.56 -15.14
C ILE A 183 3.51 -8.78 -14.92
N SER A 184 2.85 -9.27 -15.96
CA SER A 184 1.45 -9.67 -15.97
C SER A 184 1.28 -11.06 -16.60
N GLY A 185 0.13 -11.70 -16.38
CA GLY A 185 -0.17 -13.00 -16.98
C GLY A 185 -0.29 -13.02 -18.51
N GLN A 186 -0.21 -11.86 -19.17
CA GLN A 186 -0.19 -11.76 -20.63
C GLN A 186 1.23 -11.82 -21.19
N ASP A 187 2.24 -11.63 -20.35
CA ASP A 187 3.61 -11.44 -20.79
C ASP A 187 4.30 -12.76 -21.15
N ARG A 188 5.14 -12.68 -22.19
CA ARG A 188 6.20 -13.63 -22.51
C ARG A 188 7.49 -13.07 -21.94
N VAL A 189 8.06 -13.78 -20.97
CA VAL A 189 9.21 -13.31 -20.18
C VAL A 189 10.44 -14.13 -20.53
N LEU A 190 11.51 -13.46 -20.97
CA LEU A 190 12.85 -14.05 -21.06
C LEU A 190 13.60 -13.80 -19.76
N VAL A 191 14.18 -14.84 -19.16
CA VAL A 191 15.10 -14.70 -18.02
C VAL A 191 16.46 -15.23 -18.43
N THR A 192 17.49 -14.38 -18.42
CA THR A 192 18.85 -14.79 -18.79
C THR A 192 19.72 -15.01 -17.54
N GLY A 193 20.44 -16.13 -17.52
CA GLY A 193 21.20 -16.62 -16.37
C GLY A 193 20.30 -17.28 -15.32
N LEU A 194 20.25 -18.61 -15.30
CA LEU A 194 19.44 -19.42 -14.38
C LEU A 194 20.26 -19.84 -13.15
N GLY A 195 21.01 -18.87 -12.59
CA GLY A 195 21.50 -18.97 -11.21
C GLY A 195 20.38 -18.74 -10.19
N PRO A 196 20.68 -18.65 -8.88
CA PRO A 196 19.65 -18.52 -7.85
C PRO A 196 18.63 -17.39 -8.08
N VAL A 197 19.10 -16.18 -8.43
CA VAL A 197 18.21 -15.04 -8.74
C VAL A 197 17.39 -15.29 -10.01
N GLY A 198 17.99 -15.86 -11.06
CA GLY A 198 17.25 -16.17 -12.29
C GLY A 198 16.20 -17.26 -12.11
N LEU A 199 16.50 -18.31 -11.33
CA LEU A 199 15.53 -19.33 -10.96
C LEU A 199 14.38 -18.73 -10.15
N GLY A 200 14.70 -17.85 -9.18
CA GLY A 200 13.69 -17.10 -8.42
C GLY A 200 12.81 -16.24 -9.32
N THR A 201 13.40 -15.47 -10.23
CA THR A 201 12.69 -14.61 -11.18
C THR A 201 11.76 -15.43 -12.08
N ALA A 202 12.24 -16.57 -12.59
CA ALA A 202 11.44 -17.44 -13.44
C ALA A 202 10.24 -18.04 -12.69
N LEU A 203 10.43 -18.53 -11.46
CA LEU A 203 9.35 -19.08 -10.63
C LEU A 203 8.30 -18.03 -10.28
N LEU A 204 8.73 -16.82 -9.91
CA LEU A 204 7.82 -15.72 -9.60
C LEU A 204 7.03 -15.26 -10.82
N ALA A 205 7.69 -15.11 -11.97
CA ALA A 205 7.02 -14.74 -13.21
C ALA A 205 5.98 -15.79 -13.63
N GLN A 206 6.26 -17.10 -13.44
CA GLN A 206 5.26 -18.16 -13.66
C GLN A 206 4.07 -18.05 -12.70
N LYS A 207 4.30 -17.78 -11.41
CA LYS A 207 3.21 -17.61 -10.42
C LYS A 207 2.41 -16.32 -10.65
N MET A 208 3.00 -15.30 -11.26
CA MET A 208 2.32 -14.11 -11.79
C MET A 208 1.52 -14.39 -13.08
N GLY A 209 1.55 -15.63 -13.59
CA GLY A 209 0.79 -16.11 -14.74
C GLY A 209 1.49 -15.95 -16.08
N ALA A 210 2.73 -15.43 -16.11
CA ALA A 210 3.45 -15.20 -17.35
C ALA A 210 3.99 -16.51 -17.96
N LYS A 211 4.21 -16.52 -19.27
CA LYS A 211 4.98 -17.59 -19.93
C LYS A 211 6.45 -17.26 -19.83
N VAL A 212 7.26 -18.19 -19.35
CA VAL A 212 8.67 -17.94 -19.05
C VAL A 212 9.58 -18.82 -19.88
N LEU A 213 10.60 -18.19 -20.47
CA LEU A 213 11.71 -18.84 -21.15
C LEU A 213 13.03 -18.51 -20.44
N GLY A 214 13.74 -19.54 -19.98
CA GLY A 214 15.08 -19.41 -19.44
C GLY A 214 16.17 -19.49 -20.51
N LEU A 215 17.20 -18.67 -20.39
CA LEU A 215 18.41 -18.73 -21.20
C LEU A 215 19.62 -18.97 -20.30
N GLU A 216 20.32 -20.09 -20.49
CA GLU A 216 21.44 -20.50 -19.64
C GLU A 216 22.50 -21.25 -20.45
N PHE A 217 23.77 -21.03 -20.11
CA PHE A 217 24.91 -21.66 -20.77
C PHE A 217 25.41 -22.90 -20.02
N GLN A 218 25.15 -23.01 -18.72
CA GLN A 218 25.57 -24.14 -17.92
C GLN A 218 24.54 -25.29 -18.01
N PRO A 219 24.91 -26.45 -18.61
CA PRO A 219 23.96 -27.54 -18.85
C PRO A 219 23.30 -28.06 -17.57
N ASP A 220 24.06 -28.10 -16.46
CA ASP A 220 23.56 -28.54 -15.16
C ASP A 220 22.44 -27.63 -14.63
N ARG A 221 22.53 -26.31 -14.86
CA ARG A 221 21.50 -25.34 -14.47
C ARG A 221 20.29 -25.41 -15.39
N VAL A 222 20.48 -25.63 -16.70
CA VAL A 222 19.37 -25.90 -17.64
C VAL A 222 18.60 -27.15 -17.21
N ALA A 223 19.32 -28.24 -16.90
CA ALA A 223 18.70 -29.47 -16.43
C ALA A 223 17.95 -29.27 -15.11
N PHE A 224 18.49 -28.48 -14.19
CA PHE A 224 17.82 -28.15 -12.93
C PHE A 224 16.58 -27.27 -13.13
N ALA A 225 16.68 -26.21 -13.94
CA ALA A 225 15.55 -25.33 -14.25
C ALA A 225 14.38 -26.10 -14.89
N ARG A 226 14.67 -27.03 -15.81
CA ARG A 226 13.64 -27.90 -16.41
C ARG A 226 12.97 -28.82 -15.39
N LYS A 227 13.70 -29.31 -14.38
CA LYS A 227 13.10 -30.08 -13.27
C LYS A 227 12.13 -29.23 -12.44
N LEU A 228 12.38 -27.92 -12.35
CA LEU A 228 11.49 -26.96 -11.69
C LEU A 228 10.33 -26.49 -12.60
N GLY A 229 10.18 -27.04 -13.81
CA GLY A 229 9.11 -26.67 -14.73
C GLY A 229 9.38 -25.39 -15.53
N ILE A 230 10.62 -24.92 -15.58
CA ILE A 230 11.02 -23.75 -16.37
C ILE A 230 11.47 -24.23 -17.76
N GLU A 231 10.78 -23.79 -18.81
CA GLU A 231 11.24 -24.01 -20.19
C GLU A 231 12.56 -23.29 -20.40
N SER A 232 13.54 -23.91 -21.06
CA SER A 232 14.88 -23.32 -21.18
C SER A 232 15.56 -23.69 -22.48
N ILE A 233 16.22 -22.70 -23.08
CA ILE A 233 17.14 -22.84 -24.22
C ILE A 233 18.57 -22.83 -23.69
N GLU A 234 19.37 -23.79 -24.16
CA GLU A 234 20.80 -23.84 -23.90
C GLU A 234 21.53 -22.95 -24.90
N CYS A 235 22.41 -22.06 -24.43
CA CYS A 235 23.25 -21.26 -25.32
C CYS A 235 24.28 -22.13 -26.07
N VAL A 236 24.60 -21.76 -27.31
CA VAL A 236 25.68 -22.40 -28.08
C VAL A 236 27.04 -22.06 -27.44
N LYS A 237 27.89 -23.07 -27.19
CA LYS A 237 29.27 -22.85 -26.74
C LYS A 237 30.04 -22.01 -27.76
N GLY A 238 30.82 -21.05 -27.25
CA GLY A 238 31.82 -20.33 -28.05
C GLY A 238 32.82 -21.29 -28.71
N ASP A 239 33.46 -20.83 -29.79
CA ASP A 239 34.51 -21.61 -30.45
C ASP A 239 35.75 -21.77 -29.56
N ALA A 240 36.60 -22.75 -29.87
CA ALA A 240 37.86 -22.99 -29.16
C ALA A 240 38.86 -21.82 -29.26
N ALA A 241 38.55 -20.78 -30.06
CA ALA A 241 39.34 -19.57 -30.24
C ALA A 241 38.90 -18.42 -29.31
N GLY A 242 37.96 -18.67 -28.38
CA GLY A 242 37.58 -17.72 -27.35
C GLY A 242 36.58 -16.66 -27.79
N LYS A 243 35.88 -16.84 -28.91
CA LYS A 243 34.70 -15.99 -29.20
C LYS A 243 33.55 -16.41 -28.30
N GLU A 244 33.01 -15.46 -27.54
CA GLU A 244 31.86 -15.68 -26.67
C GLU A 244 30.64 -16.19 -27.47
N GLY A 245 29.98 -17.23 -26.96
CA GLY A 245 28.77 -17.78 -27.57
C GLY A 245 27.64 -16.74 -27.58
N ALA A 246 26.98 -16.57 -28.73
CA ALA A 246 25.83 -15.69 -28.88
C ALA A 246 24.52 -16.47 -28.65
N ALA A 247 23.55 -15.84 -28.00
CA ALA A 247 22.20 -16.39 -27.88
C ALA A 247 21.53 -16.46 -29.27
N ASP A 248 20.78 -17.54 -29.54
CA ASP A 248 19.96 -17.63 -30.74
C ASP A 248 18.71 -16.76 -30.59
N ILE A 249 18.84 -15.47 -30.91
CA ILE A 249 17.75 -14.50 -30.84
C ILE A 249 16.57 -14.93 -31.72
N LYS A 250 16.82 -15.59 -32.86
CA LYS A 250 15.75 -16.04 -33.75
C LYS A 250 14.91 -17.13 -33.09
N ALA A 251 15.54 -18.05 -32.36
CA ALA A 251 14.82 -19.06 -31.59
C ALA A 251 13.95 -18.45 -30.49
N ILE A 252 14.44 -17.42 -29.78
CA ILE A 252 13.68 -16.71 -28.73
C ILE A 252 12.49 -15.94 -29.34
N VAL A 253 12.71 -15.25 -30.46
CA VAL A 253 11.66 -14.54 -31.20
C VAL A 253 10.61 -15.52 -31.74
N ALA A 254 11.03 -16.68 -32.25
CA ALA A 254 10.10 -17.73 -32.68
C ALA A 254 9.28 -18.30 -31.51
N TRP A 255 9.91 -18.59 -30.37
CA TRP A 255 9.22 -19.06 -29.16
C TRP A 255 8.15 -18.07 -28.69
N SER A 256 8.46 -16.77 -28.78
CA SER A 256 7.54 -15.70 -28.42
C SER A 256 6.50 -15.38 -29.50
N GLY A 257 6.39 -16.16 -30.58
CA GLY A 257 5.36 -16.00 -31.61
C GLY A 257 5.72 -15.04 -32.75
N GLY A 258 6.98 -14.64 -32.88
CA GLY A 258 7.52 -13.92 -34.05
C GLY A 258 7.91 -12.46 -33.81
N ASP A 259 7.42 -11.83 -32.73
CA ASP A 259 7.62 -10.39 -32.48
C ASP A 259 8.68 -10.09 -31.41
N GLY A 260 9.14 -11.10 -30.67
CA GLY A 260 9.98 -10.94 -29.50
C GLY A 260 9.22 -11.03 -28.18
N VAL A 261 9.96 -11.04 -27.07
CA VAL A 261 9.39 -11.16 -25.71
C VAL A 261 8.90 -9.80 -25.20
N ASP A 262 7.81 -9.81 -24.43
CA ASP A 262 7.24 -8.61 -23.79
C ASP A 262 8.17 -8.03 -22.73
N VAL A 263 8.82 -8.92 -21.99
CA VAL A 263 9.72 -8.61 -20.88
C VAL A 263 10.99 -9.45 -20.99
N ALA A 264 12.15 -8.85 -20.78
CA ALA A 264 13.41 -9.57 -20.65
C ALA A 264 14.17 -9.15 -19.38
N ILE A 265 14.60 -10.11 -18.56
CA ILE A 265 15.27 -9.85 -17.29
C ILE A 265 16.64 -10.54 -17.26
N ASP A 266 17.71 -9.74 -17.19
CA ASP A 266 19.08 -10.25 -17.01
C ASP A 266 19.38 -10.50 -15.53
N CYS A 267 19.67 -11.75 -15.20
CA CYS A 267 20.13 -12.20 -13.89
C CYS A 267 21.58 -12.73 -13.96
N SER A 268 22.28 -12.56 -15.08
CA SER A 268 23.63 -13.12 -15.30
C SER A 268 24.75 -12.10 -15.04
N GLY A 269 24.54 -10.84 -15.41
CA GLY A 269 25.57 -9.80 -15.46
C GLY A 269 26.50 -9.90 -16.68
N ALA A 270 26.32 -10.89 -17.56
CA ALA A 270 27.16 -11.10 -18.73
C ALA A 270 26.73 -10.21 -19.91
N ALA A 271 27.69 -9.64 -20.63
CA ALA A 271 27.44 -8.72 -21.74
C ALA A 271 26.57 -9.33 -22.83
N ASN A 272 26.87 -10.57 -23.22
CA ASN A 272 26.12 -11.31 -24.25
C ASN A 272 24.67 -11.62 -23.84
N ALA A 273 24.42 -11.94 -22.56
CA ALA A 273 23.09 -12.20 -22.03
C ALA A 273 22.24 -10.94 -21.92
N ARG A 274 22.85 -9.82 -21.49
CA ARG A 274 22.20 -8.50 -21.49
C ARG A 274 21.84 -8.05 -22.90
N LEU A 275 22.75 -8.23 -23.85
CA LEU A 275 22.51 -7.93 -25.26
C LEU A 275 21.38 -8.82 -25.83
N ALA A 276 21.31 -10.08 -25.41
CA ALA A 276 20.21 -10.97 -25.78
C ALA A 276 18.87 -10.48 -25.25
N CYS A 277 18.79 -9.97 -24.02
CA CYS A 277 17.57 -9.34 -23.48
C CYS A 277 17.08 -8.18 -24.36
N ILE A 278 17.99 -7.26 -24.74
CA ILE A 278 17.65 -6.11 -25.59
C ILE A 278 17.18 -6.57 -26.97
N ARG A 279 17.92 -7.49 -27.61
CA ARG A 279 17.64 -7.92 -28.99
C ARG A 279 16.42 -8.81 -29.10
N ALA A 280 16.13 -9.62 -28.08
CA ALA A 280 14.95 -10.47 -28.05
C ALA A 280 13.68 -9.72 -27.63
N ALA A 281 13.78 -8.57 -26.96
CA ALA A 281 12.63 -7.76 -26.60
C ALA A 281 11.90 -7.26 -27.86
N ARG A 282 10.57 -7.31 -27.82
CA ARG A 282 9.71 -6.79 -28.88
C ARG A 282 9.70 -5.26 -28.89
N VAL A 283 9.10 -4.68 -29.93
CA VAL A 283 8.80 -3.25 -29.97
C VAL A 283 7.91 -2.87 -28.77
N TRP A 284 8.26 -1.79 -28.07
CA TRP A 284 7.72 -1.34 -26.79
C TRP A 284 7.90 -2.33 -25.62
N GLY A 285 8.89 -3.22 -25.72
CA GLY A 285 9.22 -4.18 -24.68
C GLY A 285 9.95 -3.56 -23.49
N ARG A 286 9.97 -4.29 -22.38
CA ARG A 286 10.60 -3.88 -21.11
C ARG A 286 11.79 -4.76 -20.80
N VAL A 287 12.93 -4.17 -20.45
CA VAL A 287 14.14 -4.90 -20.10
C VAL A 287 14.62 -4.49 -18.72
N VAL A 288 14.94 -5.46 -17.87
CA VAL A 288 15.44 -5.22 -16.51
C VAL A 288 16.81 -5.86 -16.33
N PHE A 289 17.80 -5.09 -15.89
CA PHE A 289 19.13 -5.57 -15.52
C PHE A 289 19.22 -5.73 -14.00
N VAL A 290 19.48 -6.96 -13.56
CA VAL A 290 19.60 -7.36 -12.15
C VAL A 290 20.99 -7.91 -11.85
N GLY A 291 21.57 -8.65 -12.80
CA GLY A 291 22.91 -9.23 -12.62
C GLY A 291 23.97 -8.14 -12.46
N GLU A 292 24.80 -8.24 -11.43
CA GLU A 292 25.85 -7.27 -11.12
C GLU A 292 27.14 -7.50 -11.94
N GLU A 293 27.94 -6.44 -12.08
CA GLU A 293 29.23 -6.35 -12.78
C GLU A 293 29.14 -6.44 -14.32
N GLY A 294 30.24 -6.14 -15.02
CA GLY A 294 30.35 -6.20 -16.48
C GLY A 294 29.86 -4.96 -17.23
N GLU A 295 30.35 -4.79 -18.45
CA GLU A 295 29.97 -3.71 -19.37
C GLU A 295 29.00 -4.22 -20.44
N LEU A 296 28.27 -3.31 -21.09
CA LEU A 296 27.35 -3.62 -22.17
C LEU A 296 27.45 -2.57 -23.27
N THR A 297 27.61 -3.02 -24.51
CA THR A 297 27.59 -2.18 -25.72
C THR A 297 26.53 -2.70 -26.68
N PHE A 298 25.69 -1.82 -27.23
CA PHE A 298 24.66 -2.12 -28.22
C PHE A 298 24.46 -0.94 -29.17
N ASP A 299 23.76 -1.16 -30.28
CA ASP A 299 23.40 -0.08 -31.21
C ASP A 299 22.19 0.67 -30.66
N VAL A 300 22.36 1.94 -30.28
CA VAL A 300 21.28 2.70 -29.63
C VAL A 300 20.08 2.89 -30.55
N SER A 301 20.30 3.12 -31.85
CA SER A 301 19.22 3.40 -32.80
C SER A 301 18.43 2.13 -33.10
N GLU A 302 19.12 1.05 -33.50
CA GLU A 302 18.49 -0.20 -33.90
C GLU A 302 17.98 -1.02 -32.70
N ASP A 303 18.79 -1.15 -31.65
CA ASP A 303 18.48 -2.06 -30.54
C ASP A 303 17.54 -1.39 -29.50
N VAL A 304 17.44 -0.04 -29.43
CA VAL A 304 16.62 0.66 -28.42
C VAL A 304 15.61 1.64 -29.03
N ILE A 305 16.03 2.64 -29.83
CA ILE A 305 15.15 3.73 -30.28
C ILE A 305 14.08 3.22 -31.26
N HIS A 306 14.46 2.50 -32.31
CA HIS A 306 13.51 1.97 -33.31
C HIS A 306 12.53 0.95 -32.72
N LYS A 307 12.91 0.31 -31.62
CA LYS A 307 12.04 -0.58 -30.85
C LYS A 307 11.25 0.14 -29.76
N GLY A 308 11.60 1.37 -29.37
CA GLY A 308 10.96 2.06 -28.25
C GLY A 308 11.06 1.32 -26.92
N LEU A 309 12.21 0.69 -26.63
CA LEU A 309 12.37 -0.12 -25.41
C LEU A 309 12.42 0.73 -24.14
N THR A 310 11.93 0.16 -23.03
CA THR A 310 12.19 0.68 -21.67
C THR A 310 13.26 -0.17 -20.99
N LEU A 311 14.32 0.46 -20.47
CA LEU A 311 15.41 -0.21 -19.76
C LEU A 311 15.43 0.20 -18.28
N HIS A 312 15.45 -0.78 -17.37
CA HIS A 312 15.53 -0.56 -15.93
C HIS A 312 16.76 -1.25 -15.32
N GLY A 313 17.38 -0.60 -14.35
CA GLY A 313 18.18 -1.30 -13.33
C GLY A 313 17.29 -1.74 -12.18
N SER A 314 17.53 -2.93 -11.61
CA SER A 314 16.88 -3.37 -10.38
C SER A 314 17.93 -3.92 -9.42
N TRP A 315 17.89 -3.43 -8.19
CA TRP A 315 18.81 -3.86 -7.16
C TRP A 315 18.07 -3.98 -5.85
N VAL A 316 18.29 -5.13 -5.20
CA VAL A 316 17.74 -5.48 -3.90
C VAL A 316 16.20 -5.37 -3.80
N CYS A 317 15.65 -5.49 -2.59
CA CYS A 317 14.21 -5.46 -2.30
C CYS A 317 13.96 -4.66 -1.01
N SER A 318 12.81 -3.99 -0.89
CA SER A 318 12.44 -3.29 0.35
C SER A 318 11.76 -4.22 1.36
N THR A 319 11.75 -3.84 2.64
CA THR A 319 11.04 -4.62 3.69
C THR A 319 9.55 -4.77 3.38
N GLY A 320 8.89 -3.72 2.89
CA GLY A 320 7.47 -3.79 2.50
C GLY A 320 7.20 -4.74 1.33
N GLN A 321 8.06 -4.73 0.29
CA GLN A 321 7.98 -5.69 -0.80
C GLN A 321 8.23 -7.13 -0.34
N MET A 322 9.09 -7.31 0.67
CA MET A 322 9.31 -8.63 1.25
C MET A 322 8.13 -9.13 2.07
N GLU A 323 7.49 -8.26 2.85
CA GLU A 323 6.24 -8.59 3.56
C GLU A 323 5.13 -8.99 2.58
N GLU A 324 5.01 -8.27 1.46
CA GLU A 324 4.11 -8.64 0.38
C GLU A 324 4.46 -10.00 -0.22
N LEU A 325 5.74 -10.21 -0.58
CA LEU A 325 6.22 -11.45 -1.18
C LEU A 325 5.96 -12.66 -0.27
N VAL A 326 6.22 -12.55 1.03
CA VAL A 326 5.93 -13.61 2.01
C VAL A 326 4.46 -14.02 1.97
N ASN A 327 3.55 -13.05 1.91
CA ASN A 327 2.12 -13.32 1.80
C ASN A 327 1.76 -13.97 0.46
N LEU A 328 2.38 -13.54 -0.64
CA LEU A 328 2.17 -14.12 -1.96
C LEU A 328 2.66 -15.57 -2.02
N LEU A 329 3.81 -15.90 -1.43
CA LEU A 329 4.31 -17.27 -1.37
C LEU A 329 3.34 -18.24 -0.69
N VAL A 330 2.77 -17.84 0.44
CA VAL A 330 1.74 -18.62 1.14
C VAL A 330 0.49 -18.79 0.26
N ARG A 331 0.04 -17.73 -0.43
CA ARG A 331 -1.13 -17.80 -1.33
C ARG A 331 -0.88 -18.67 -2.55
N TRP A 332 0.34 -18.63 -3.08
CA TRP A 332 0.75 -19.38 -4.26
C TRP A 332 1.16 -20.80 -3.96
N ASP A 333 1.25 -21.18 -2.68
CA ASP A 333 1.85 -22.44 -2.24
C ASP A 333 3.22 -22.64 -2.92
N LEU A 334 4.04 -21.59 -2.89
CA LEU A 334 5.37 -21.59 -3.48
C LEU A 334 6.41 -21.59 -2.36
N HIS A 335 7.20 -22.65 -2.32
CA HIS A 335 8.32 -22.83 -1.40
C HIS A 335 9.64 -22.56 -2.13
N PRO A 336 10.31 -21.42 -1.89
CA PRO A 336 11.57 -21.07 -2.56
C PRO A 336 12.72 -22.04 -2.28
N GLU A 337 12.64 -22.83 -1.21
CA GLU A 337 13.63 -23.87 -0.89
C GLU A 337 13.82 -24.89 -2.01
N VAL A 338 12.85 -25.03 -2.94
CA VAL A 338 13.00 -25.86 -4.15
C VAL A 338 14.16 -25.43 -5.05
N THR A 339 14.66 -24.20 -4.89
CA THR A 339 15.84 -23.70 -5.61
C THR A 339 17.17 -24.12 -4.97
N ILE A 340 17.13 -24.67 -3.75
CA ILE A 340 18.30 -25.12 -3.00
C ILE A 340 18.72 -26.49 -3.51
N THR A 341 19.97 -26.60 -3.94
CA THR A 341 20.55 -27.89 -4.38
C THR A 341 21.35 -28.57 -3.30
N ASN A 342 21.88 -27.81 -2.34
CA ASN A 342 22.74 -28.35 -1.29
C ASN A 342 22.58 -27.56 0.01
N THR A 343 22.50 -28.30 1.11
CA THR A 343 22.56 -27.79 2.48
C THR A 343 23.83 -28.28 3.16
N PHE A 344 24.44 -27.44 3.99
CA PHE A 344 25.66 -27.76 4.74
C PHE A 344 25.51 -27.33 6.19
N GLN A 345 26.18 -27.99 7.12
CA GLN A 345 26.27 -27.50 8.49
C GLN A 345 27.24 -26.30 8.57
N VAL A 346 27.11 -25.45 9.60
CA VAL A 346 27.98 -24.27 9.80
C VAL A 346 29.47 -24.61 9.78
N GLY A 347 29.85 -25.73 10.40
CA GLY A 347 31.24 -26.19 10.42
C GLY A 347 31.79 -26.56 9.04
N GLU A 348 30.92 -26.79 8.06
CA GLU A 348 31.26 -27.17 6.69
C GLU A 348 31.27 -25.98 5.73
N ALA A 349 31.17 -24.74 6.25
CA ALA A 349 31.10 -23.53 5.43
C ALA A 349 32.23 -23.44 4.40
N ASP A 350 33.47 -23.81 4.74
CA ASP A 350 34.58 -23.84 3.79
C ASP A 350 34.30 -24.74 2.57
N ALA A 351 33.74 -25.94 2.80
CA ALA A 351 33.34 -26.84 1.73
C ALA A 351 32.17 -26.28 0.91
N ALA A 352 31.19 -25.67 1.59
CA ALA A 352 30.02 -25.06 0.97
C ALA A 352 30.43 -23.93 0.01
N TYR A 353 31.25 -22.99 0.46
CA TYR A 353 31.75 -21.88 -0.36
C TYR A 353 32.63 -22.38 -1.52
N LYS A 354 33.51 -23.37 -1.31
CA LYS A 354 34.31 -23.99 -2.39
C LYS A 354 33.46 -24.66 -3.46
N LEU A 355 32.36 -25.30 -3.07
CA LEU A 355 31.47 -25.96 -4.03
C LEU A 355 30.60 -24.95 -4.77
N PHE A 356 30.03 -23.98 -4.05
CA PHE A 356 29.19 -22.92 -4.62
C PHE A 356 29.95 -22.07 -5.64
N ASP A 357 31.22 -21.79 -5.36
CA ASP A 357 32.13 -21.03 -6.22
C ASP A 357 32.42 -21.68 -7.58
N LYS A 358 32.11 -22.97 -7.77
CA LYS A 358 32.16 -23.65 -9.08
C LYS A 358 31.02 -23.24 -10.01
N GLY A 359 29.95 -22.62 -9.48
CA GLY A 359 28.84 -22.07 -10.28
C GLY A 359 28.00 -23.08 -11.05
N LYS A 360 28.00 -24.37 -10.66
CA LYS A 360 27.38 -25.44 -11.44
C LYS A 360 25.87 -25.63 -11.22
N THR A 361 25.34 -25.25 -10.06
CA THR A 361 23.94 -25.57 -9.69
C THR A 361 23.20 -24.34 -9.12
N GLY A 362 22.07 -24.56 -8.44
CA GLY A 362 21.18 -23.53 -7.88
C GLY A 362 21.70 -22.90 -6.58
N LYS A 363 20.85 -22.82 -5.56
CA LYS A 363 21.13 -22.16 -4.27
C LYS A 363 21.77 -23.11 -3.26
N TYR A 364 22.63 -22.57 -2.40
CA TYR A 364 23.32 -23.29 -1.34
C TYR A 364 22.97 -22.61 -0.03
N SER A 365 22.72 -23.40 1.01
CA SER A 365 22.37 -22.87 2.33
C SER A 365 23.16 -23.57 3.43
N LEU A 366 23.46 -22.82 4.48
CA LEU A 366 23.97 -23.30 5.75
C LEU A 366 22.80 -23.54 6.69
N VAL A 367 22.75 -24.69 7.35
CA VAL A 367 21.76 -25.04 8.39
C VAL A 367 22.46 -24.98 9.74
N LEU A 368 21.83 -24.31 10.70
CA LEU A 368 22.41 -23.95 11.99
C LEU A 368 21.59 -24.62 13.12
N ARG A 369 22.00 -25.85 13.49
CA ARG A 369 21.42 -26.77 14.50
C ARG A 369 20.08 -27.43 14.15
N GLU A 370 20.05 -28.76 14.26
CA GLU A 370 18.83 -29.55 14.45
C GLU A 370 18.50 -29.55 15.94
N ASP A 371 17.38 -28.95 16.33
CA ASP A 371 16.74 -29.31 17.60
C ASP A 371 15.78 -30.48 17.30
N ASP A 372 15.94 -31.53 18.09
CA ASP A 372 15.25 -32.81 18.06
C ASP A 372 13.76 -32.62 18.40
N ASP A 373 12.94 -32.12 17.46
CA ASP A 373 11.48 -32.09 17.58
C ASP A 373 10.87 -33.47 17.27
N SER A 374 11.36 -34.49 17.96
CA SER A 374 10.65 -35.76 18.15
C SER A 374 9.55 -35.56 19.20
N VAL A 375 8.46 -34.91 18.80
CA VAL A 375 7.19 -35.08 19.52
C VAL A 375 6.66 -36.47 19.15
N GLU A 376 6.82 -37.43 20.05
CA GLU A 376 6.06 -38.67 20.05
C GLU A 376 4.55 -38.35 20.04
N GLU A 377 3.94 -38.27 18.87
CA GLU A 377 2.50 -38.46 18.75
C GLU A 377 2.22 -39.96 18.74
N SER A 378 1.76 -40.44 19.90
CA SER A 378 1.10 -41.72 20.07
C SER A 378 -0.15 -41.79 19.16
N VAL A 379 0.01 -42.24 17.92
CA VAL A 379 -1.11 -42.61 17.06
C VAL A 379 -1.66 -43.95 17.55
N GLY A 380 -2.73 -43.87 18.35
CA GLY A 380 -3.61 -44.99 18.59
C GLY A 380 -4.14 -45.53 17.26
N LYS A 381 -3.79 -46.77 16.95
CA LYS A 381 -4.38 -47.55 15.86
C LYS A 381 -5.91 -47.60 16.05
N SER A 382 -6.65 -46.93 15.19
CA SER A 382 -8.03 -47.32 14.87
C SER A 382 -8.03 -47.99 13.48
N PRO A 383 -8.67 -49.16 13.31
CA PRO A 383 -8.59 -49.94 12.09
C PRO A 383 -9.79 -49.61 11.19
N ASP A 384 -9.65 -48.67 10.26
CA ASP A 384 -10.61 -48.51 9.15
C ASP A 384 -9.93 -47.87 7.92
N SER A 385 -8.97 -48.60 7.34
CA SER A 385 -8.33 -48.25 6.06
C SER A 385 -8.43 -49.38 5.03
N ALA A 386 -9.59 -50.04 4.97
CA ALA A 386 -9.88 -51.09 3.98
C ALA A 386 -10.99 -50.74 2.97
N LEU A 387 -11.59 -49.54 2.99
CA LEU A 387 -12.73 -49.21 2.10
C LEU A 387 -12.57 -48.01 1.15
N ILE A 388 -11.42 -47.32 1.13
CA ILE A 388 -11.23 -46.13 0.27
C ILE A 388 -10.26 -46.39 -0.91
N GLY A 389 -9.63 -47.57 -0.98
CA GLY A 389 -8.80 -47.98 -2.12
C GLY A 389 -9.59 -48.37 -3.38
N GLY A 390 -10.92 -48.52 -3.30
CA GLY A 390 -11.77 -48.95 -4.41
C GLY A 390 -12.43 -47.83 -5.23
N LEU A 391 -12.52 -46.61 -4.68
CA LEU A 391 -13.26 -45.52 -5.34
C LEU A 391 -12.41 -44.68 -6.31
N ILE A 392 -11.08 -44.71 -6.17
CA ILE A 392 -10.16 -43.88 -6.96
C ILE A 392 -9.85 -44.52 -8.34
N ALA A 393 -10.00 -45.84 -8.48
CA ALA A 393 -9.82 -46.52 -9.76
C ALA A 393 -11.02 -46.37 -10.73
N GLY A 394 -12.21 -46.05 -10.23
CA GLY A 394 -13.44 -45.91 -11.04
C GLY A 394 -13.59 -44.54 -11.74
N LEU A 395 -12.99 -43.49 -11.20
CA LEU A 395 -13.12 -42.12 -11.73
C LEU A 395 -12.16 -41.84 -12.91
N ALA A 396 -11.05 -42.57 -13.01
CA ALA A 396 -10.12 -42.43 -14.14
C ALA A 396 -10.70 -42.99 -15.46
N SER A 397 -11.57 -44.01 -15.39
CA SER A 397 -12.20 -44.59 -16.58
C SER A 397 -13.32 -43.72 -17.16
N LEU A 398 -13.98 -42.88 -16.34
CA LEU A 398 -15.04 -41.99 -16.79
C LEU A 398 -14.48 -40.74 -17.51
N ALA A 399 -13.34 -40.22 -17.06
CA ALA A 399 -12.65 -39.09 -17.71
C ALA A 399 -12.13 -39.45 -19.10
N LEU A 400 -11.66 -40.70 -19.29
CA LEU A 400 -11.17 -41.17 -20.59
C LEU A 400 -12.32 -41.38 -21.60
N LEU A 401 -13.49 -41.84 -21.14
CA LEU A 401 -14.68 -41.98 -21.98
C LEU A 401 -15.25 -40.63 -22.43
N ILE A 402 -15.24 -39.61 -21.55
CA ILE A 402 -15.66 -38.24 -21.89
C ILE A 402 -14.72 -37.62 -22.93
N LEU A 403 -13.42 -37.87 -22.83
CA LEU A 403 -12.43 -37.36 -23.80
C LEU A 403 -12.59 -38.02 -25.18
N ILE A 404 -12.89 -39.32 -25.23
CA ILE A 404 -13.16 -40.05 -26.48
C ILE A 404 -14.45 -39.53 -27.15
N PHE A 405 -15.52 -39.30 -26.39
CA PHE A 405 -16.77 -38.73 -26.91
C PHE A 405 -16.59 -37.30 -27.43
N TYR A 406 -15.77 -36.48 -26.78
CA TYR A 406 -15.49 -35.11 -27.21
C TYR A 406 -14.68 -35.08 -28.53
N VAL A 407 -13.71 -35.98 -28.70
CA VAL A 407 -12.93 -36.09 -29.93
C VAL A 407 -13.78 -36.63 -31.09
N LEU A 408 -14.63 -37.63 -30.85
CA LEU A 408 -15.57 -38.17 -31.85
C LEU A 408 -16.64 -37.16 -32.27
N TRP A 409 -17.18 -36.38 -31.33
CA TRP A 409 -18.14 -35.31 -31.62
C TRP A 409 -17.52 -34.21 -32.48
N ARG A 410 -16.25 -33.86 -32.23
CA ARG A 410 -15.53 -32.84 -33.00
C ARG A 410 -15.18 -33.31 -34.42
N THR A 411 -14.80 -34.57 -34.60
CA THR A 411 -14.54 -35.13 -35.94
C THR A 411 -15.82 -35.32 -36.77
N LEU A 412 -16.95 -35.65 -36.15
CA LEU A 412 -18.25 -35.75 -36.85
C LEU A 412 -18.83 -34.37 -37.21
N ARG A 413 -18.54 -33.33 -36.43
CA ARG A 413 -18.96 -31.94 -36.70
C ARG A 413 -18.18 -31.29 -37.85
N ASP A 414 -16.92 -31.66 -38.04
CA ASP A 414 -16.10 -31.15 -39.16
C ASP A 414 -16.39 -31.89 -40.48
N ALA A 415 -16.91 -33.13 -40.42
CA ALA A 415 -17.38 -33.87 -41.60
C ALA A 415 -18.70 -33.33 -42.19
N SER A 416 -19.48 -32.54 -41.45
CA SER A 416 -20.77 -32.00 -41.91
C SER A 416 -20.69 -30.61 -42.57
N ARG A 417 -19.48 -30.09 -42.85
CA ARG A 417 -19.27 -28.77 -43.49
C ARG A 417 -18.66 -28.82 -44.89
N ILE A 418 -18.53 -30.00 -45.49
CA ILE A 418 -18.11 -30.16 -46.90
C ILE A 418 -19.22 -30.87 -47.68
N SER A 419 -20.28 -30.13 -48.01
CA SER A 419 -21.12 -30.44 -49.18
C SER A 419 -21.89 -29.19 -49.63
N SER A 420 -21.24 -28.32 -50.42
CA SER A 420 -21.98 -27.52 -51.40
C SER A 420 -21.03 -26.91 -52.43
N ARG A 421 -21.34 -27.18 -53.69
CA ARG A 421 -20.91 -26.50 -54.93
C ARG A 421 -19.70 -27.07 -55.67
N SER A 422 -20.06 -27.99 -56.56
CA SER A 422 -19.39 -28.29 -57.82
C SER A 422 -19.48 -27.12 -58.81
N ALA A 423 -18.47 -27.06 -59.68
CA ALA A 423 -18.52 -26.80 -61.13
C ALA A 423 -17.84 -25.52 -61.69
N VAL A 424 -16.72 -25.76 -62.43
CA VAL A 424 -16.41 -25.26 -63.80
C VAL A 424 -15.92 -23.79 -63.88
N ASN A 425 -14.81 -23.34 -64.51
CA ASN A 425 -13.97 -23.67 -65.69
C ASN A 425 -12.53 -23.11 -65.44
N LEU A 426 -11.41 -23.76 -65.85
CA LEU A 426 -10.55 -23.45 -67.05
C LEU A 426 -10.35 -21.93 -67.28
N ASP A 427 -9.15 -21.34 -67.31
CA ASP A 427 -8.02 -21.58 -68.23
C ASP A 427 -6.75 -20.75 -67.84
N THR A 428 -5.58 -21.16 -68.39
CA THR A 428 -4.29 -20.48 -68.74
C THR A 428 -4.03 -19.01 -68.34
N SER A 429 -2.81 -18.47 -68.18
CA SER A 429 -1.38 -18.83 -68.30
C SER A 429 -0.55 -17.57 -67.93
N GLU A 430 0.76 -17.74 -67.70
CA GLU A 430 1.87 -16.78 -67.99
C GLU A 430 1.90 -15.42 -67.23
N GLU A 431 2.92 -15.07 -66.44
CA GLU A 431 4.38 -14.82 -66.66
C GLU A 431 4.68 -13.32 -66.50
N GLU A 432 5.74 -13.01 -65.73
CA GLU A 432 6.72 -11.89 -65.87
C GLU A 432 6.24 -10.42 -66.06
N LYS A 433 7.03 -9.37 -65.84
CA LYS A 433 8.14 -8.98 -64.95
C LYS A 433 8.30 -7.46 -65.20
N ASP A 434 8.84 -6.78 -64.19
CA ASP A 434 9.74 -5.62 -64.24
C ASP A 434 9.47 -4.30 -65.00
N ASP A 435 9.86 -3.25 -64.25
CA ASP A 435 10.54 -2.01 -64.63
C ASP A 435 9.80 -0.79 -65.22
N GLY A 436 10.04 0.35 -64.54
CA GLY A 436 9.70 1.73 -64.95
C GLY A 436 10.64 2.27 -66.04
N PRO A 437 10.97 3.59 -66.15
CA PRO A 437 10.72 4.71 -65.23
C PRO A 437 10.38 6.09 -65.88
N ARG A 438 10.18 7.12 -65.03
CA ARG A 438 10.41 8.59 -65.22
C ARG A 438 9.63 9.36 -66.32
N MET A 439 8.85 10.38 -65.95
CA MET A 439 9.27 11.80 -65.83
C MET A 439 8.07 12.79 -65.70
N SER A 440 8.16 13.65 -64.68
CA SER A 440 7.80 15.09 -64.63
C SER A 440 6.60 15.66 -65.39
N GLY A 441 5.72 16.35 -64.64
CA GLY A 441 5.31 17.71 -65.01
C GLY A 441 3.81 18.01 -65.01
N LEU A 442 3.38 18.74 -63.97
CA LEU A 442 2.28 19.72 -63.96
C LEU A 442 0.84 19.17 -64.10
N VAL A 443 0.03 19.32 -63.05
CA VAL A 443 -1.05 20.33 -62.96
C VAL A 443 -1.68 20.24 -61.57
N SER A 444 -1.67 21.38 -60.90
CA SER A 444 -2.27 21.67 -59.61
C SER A 444 -3.81 21.68 -59.65
N LEU A 445 -4.40 21.40 -58.48
CA LEU A 445 -5.77 21.74 -58.05
C LEU A 445 -6.92 21.17 -58.88
N ALA A 446 -7.51 20.05 -58.42
CA ALA A 446 -8.98 19.87 -58.32
C ALA A 446 -9.40 18.47 -57.84
N ILE A 447 -8.88 17.93 -56.73
CA ILE A 447 -9.56 16.82 -56.02
C ILE A 447 -9.31 16.95 -54.51
N LEU A 448 -10.07 17.84 -53.86
CA LEU A 448 -10.22 17.87 -52.40
C LEU A 448 -11.70 18.03 -52.05
N ALA A 449 -12.55 17.22 -52.69
CA ALA A 449 -13.96 17.06 -52.35
C ALA A 449 -14.50 15.85 -53.11
N LEU A 450 -14.25 14.63 -52.59
CA LEU A 450 -14.99 13.37 -52.82
C LEU A 450 -14.14 12.17 -52.37
N ALA A 451 -13.89 12.07 -51.07
CA ALA A 451 -13.44 10.82 -50.44
C ALA A 451 -13.84 10.79 -48.95
N SER A 452 -15.07 11.19 -48.64
CA SER A 452 -15.73 10.92 -47.37
C SER A 452 -16.75 9.79 -47.56
N SER A 453 -16.24 8.61 -47.90
CA SER A 453 -16.97 7.35 -47.71
C SER A 453 -16.02 6.16 -47.86
N ALA A 454 -15.98 5.36 -46.80
CA ALA A 454 -15.38 4.03 -46.71
C ALA A 454 -13.84 3.93 -46.74
N ARG A 455 -13.25 3.89 -45.53
CA ARG A 455 -12.60 2.69 -44.96
C ARG A 455 -11.97 3.03 -43.60
N GLY A 456 -12.81 3.06 -42.57
CA GLY A 456 -12.37 2.89 -41.20
C GLY A 456 -12.54 1.43 -40.81
N LEU A 457 -11.55 0.58 -41.11
CA LEU A 457 -11.35 -0.63 -40.32
C LEU A 457 -10.53 -0.21 -39.10
N SER A 458 -11.24 0.20 -38.05
CA SER A 458 -10.64 0.43 -36.75
C SER A 458 -10.11 -0.91 -36.24
N THR A 459 -8.79 -1.02 -36.09
CA THR A 459 -8.21 -1.91 -35.10
C THR A 459 -8.75 -1.45 -33.75
N GLY A 460 -9.62 -2.24 -33.13
CA GLY A 460 -10.35 -1.84 -31.92
C GLY A 460 -9.40 -1.61 -30.75
N ARG A 461 -8.97 -0.36 -30.54
CA ARG A 461 -8.58 0.11 -29.20
C ARG A 461 -9.79 -0.11 -28.30
N ARG A 462 -9.65 -0.96 -27.29
CA ARG A 462 -10.66 -1.11 -26.24
C ARG A 462 -10.82 0.27 -25.60
N ALA A 463 -12.00 0.88 -25.73
CA ALA A 463 -12.27 2.19 -25.13
C ALA A 463 -12.02 2.13 -23.62
N ASP A 464 -11.45 3.21 -23.06
CA ASP A 464 -11.25 3.38 -21.62
C ASP A 464 -12.56 3.05 -20.87
N PRO A 465 -12.53 2.16 -19.86
CA PRO A 465 -13.67 1.87 -18.99
C PRO A 465 -14.47 3.09 -18.57
N ALA A 466 -13.82 4.16 -18.12
CA ALA A 466 -14.47 5.37 -17.65
C ALA A 466 -15.18 6.10 -18.79
N VAL A 467 -14.53 6.25 -19.95
CA VAL A 467 -15.14 6.86 -21.14
C VAL A 467 -16.37 6.08 -21.59
N LYS A 468 -16.28 4.75 -21.60
CA LYS A 468 -17.41 3.88 -21.97
C LYS A 468 -18.55 3.97 -20.96
N ALA A 469 -18.25 4.01 -19.66
CA ALA A 469 -19.25 4.21 -18.62
C ALA A 469 -19.95 5.57 -18.79
N CYS A 470 -19.19 6.66 -18.92
CA CYS A 470 -19.72 8.01 -19.12
C CYS A 470 -20.61 8.14 -20.35
N GLN A 471 -20.26 7.50 -21.47
CA GLN A 471 -21.13 7.48 -22.67
C GLN A 471 -22.46 6.77 -22.41
N LEU A 472 -22.44 5.64 -21.69
CA LEU A 472 -23.65 4.91 -21.33
C LEU A 472 -24.48 5.66 -20.29
N LEU A 473 -23.85 6.30 -19.31
CA LEU A 473 -24.50 7.16 -18.35
C LEU A 473 -25.15 8.36 -19.04
N GLN A 474 -24.47 9.04 -19.95
CA GLN A 474 -25.03 10.17 -20.72
C GLN A 474 -26.25 9.74 -21.53
N SER A 475 -26.24 8.54 -22.14
CA SER A 475 -27.40 8.04 -22.88
C SER A 475 -28.57 7.63 -21.97
N SER A 476 -28.29 7.18 -20.74
CA SER A 476 -29.30 6.74 -19.77
C SER A 476 -29.86 7.87 -18.91
N PHE A 477 -29.04 8.90 -18.65
CA PHE A 477 -29.30 10.02 -17.74
C PHE A 477 -28.86 11.36 -18.35
N PRO A 478 -29.39 11.77 -19.51
CA PRO A 478 -28.83 12.89 -20.28
C PRO A 478 -28.87 14.25 -19.57
N GLN A 479 -29.66 14.38 -18.50
CA GLN A 479 -29.82 15.60 -17.71
C GLN A 479 -29.09 15.56 -16.35
N LEU A 480 -28.48 14.42 -16.01
CA LEU A 480 -27.79 14.25 -14.72
C LEU A 480 -26.28 14.14 -14.88
N VAL A 481 -25.78 13.94 -16.10
CA VAL A 481 -24.35 13.78 -16.39
C VAL A 481 -23.76 15.09 -16.87
N SER A 482 -22.61 15.44 -16.32
CA SER A 482 -21.83 16.62 -16.70
C SER A 482 -20.41 16.23 -17.11
N PHE A 483 -19.82 17.01 -18.01
CA PHE A 483 -18.48 16.79 -18.55
C PHE A 483 -17.56 17.99 -18.27
N PRO A 484 -16.23 17.80 -18.31
CA PRO A 484 -15.27 18.87 -18.12
C PRO A 484 -15.59 20.14 -18.91
N GLY A 485 -15.48 21.30 -18.24
CA GLY A 485 -15.78 22.62 -18.81
C GLY A 485 -17.22 23.10 -18.63
N SER A 486 -18.06 22.37 -17.88
CA SER A 486 -19.38 22.84 -17.44
C SER A 486 -19.37 23.21 -15.95
N GLU A 487 -20.11 24.25 -15.57
CA GLU A 487 -20.19 24.73 -14.17
C GLU A 487 -20.62 23.62 -13.20
N GLN A 488 -21.62 22.82 -13.60
CA GLN A 488 -22.10 21.68 -12.80
C GLN A 488 -21.00 20.63 -12.60
N TYR A 489 -20.20 20.34 -13.63
CA TYR A 489 -19.09 19.40 -13.50
C TYR A 489 -18.04 19.89 -12.50
N GLU A 490 -17.67 21.18 -12.55
CA GLU A 490 -16.70 21.76 -11.60
C GLU A 490 -17.23 21.65 -10.15
N ALA A 491 -18.50 21.99 -9.92
CA ALA A 491 -19.14 21.85 -8.60
C ALA A 491 -19.21 20.37 -8.12
N ASP A 492 -19.43 19.44 -9.04
CA ASP A 492 -19.50 18.00 -8.75
C ASP A 492 -18.15 17.38 -8.37
N ILE A 493 -17.03 17.98 -8.80
CA ILE A 493 -15.68 17.49 -8.51
C ILE A 493 -14.95 18.30 -7.45
N GLU A 494 -15.43 19.49 -7.08
CA GLU A 494 -14.79 20.36 -6.10
C GLU A 494 -14.81 19.78 -4.68
N HIS A 495 -13.70 19.98 -3.95
CA HIS A 495 -13.48 19.57 -2.58
C HIS A 495 -12.94 20.73 -1.75
N TRP A 496 -13.03 20.61 -0.43
CA TRP A 496 -12.55 21.60 0.54
C TRP A 496 -11.08 22.00 0.30
N GLY A 497 -10.18 21.02 0.15
CA GLY A 497 -8.79 21.25 -0.22
C GLY A 497 -8.49 20.69 -1.61
N ILE A 498 -7.79 21.45 -2.46
CA ILE A 498 -7.53 21.06 -3.85
C ILE A 498 -6.67 19.80 -3.96
N THR A 499 -5.88 19.49 -2.93
CA THR A 499 -5.07 18.26 -2.83
C THR A 499 -5.90 16.98 -2.77
N SER A 500 -7.21 17.09 -2.54
CA SER A 500 -8.14 15.97 -2.56
C SER A 500 -8.95 15.86 -3.86
N THR A 501 -8.89 16.87 -4.73
CA THR A 501 -9.65 16.94 -5.99
C THR A 501 -8.95 16.16 -7.11
N GLN A 502 -9.74 15.47 -7.95
CA GLN A 502 -9.24 14.85 -9.19
C GLN A 502 -10.18 15.16 -10.35
N ASN A 503 -9.60 15.36 -11.53
CA ASN A 503 -10.35 15.48 -12.76
C ASN A 503 -10.94 14.13 -13.17
N SER A 504 -12.26 14.00 -13.04
CA SER A 504 -13.02 12.84 -13.47
C SER A 504 -13.30 12.85 -14.98
N THR A 505 -13.64 11.71 -15.57
CA THR A 505 -14.04 11.62 -16.97
C THR A 505 -15.42 12.26 -17.21
N CYS A 506 -16.32 12.11 -16.24
CA CYS A 506 -17.60 12.77 -16.15
C CYS A 506 -18.08 12.74 -14.69
N SER A 507 -18.99 13.65 -14.36
CA SER A 507 -19.74 13.61 -13.11
C SER A 507 -21.20 13.23 -13.35
N ILE A 508 -21.86 12.72 -12.31
CA ILE A 508 -23.30 12.46 -12.31
C ILE A 508 -23.94 12.79 -10.95
N GLU A 509 -25.08 13.46 -10.99
CA GLU A 509 -25.91 13.78 -9.82
C GLU A 509 -27.20 12.95 -9.78
N PRO A 510 -27.19 11.72 -9.21
CA PRO A 510 -28.41 10.95 -9.00
C PRO A 510 -29.44 11.71 -8.15
N GLN A 511 -30.72 11.57 -8.49
CA GLN A 511 -31.83 12.19 -7.75
C GLN A 511 -32.49 11.19 -6.79
N THR A 512 -32.41 9.91 -7.10
CA THR A 512 -33.10 8.84 -6.36
C THR A 512 -32.17 7.65 -6.13
N ALA A 513 -32.51 6.82 -5.14
CA ALA A 513 -31.79 5.56 -4.91
C ALA A 513 -31.84 4.60 -6.12
N ASP A 514 -32.89 4.69 -6.95
CA ASP A 514 -33.00 3.93 -8.20
C ASP A 514 -31.99 4.40 -9.26
N ASP A 515 -31.74 5.71 -9.35
CA ASP A 515 -30.68 6.25 -10.21
C ASP A 515 -29.31 5.72 -9.77
N VAL A 516 -29.00 5.81 -8.47
CA VAL A 516 -27.76 5.25 -7.89
C VAL A 516 -27.62 3.75 -8.24
N SER A 517 -28.70 2.97 -8.14
CA SER A 517 -28.67 1.53 -8.47
C SER A 517 -28.33 1.29 -9.94
N LYS A 518 -28.94 2.04 -10.85
CA LYS A 518 -28.67 1.93 -12.29
C LYS A 518 -27.27 2.40 -12.66
N ILE A 519 -26.78 3.46 -12.01
CA ILE A 519 -25.42 3.98 -12.19
C ILE A 519 -24.39 2.92 -11.80
N ILE A 520 -24.50 2.35 -10.60
CA ILE A 520 -23.61 1.27 -10.12
C ILE A 520 -23.65 0.07 -11.07
N LYS A 521 -24.84 -0.32 -11.57
CA LYS A 521 -24.97 -1.40 -12.55
C LYS A 521 -24.25 -1.11 -13.86
N ILE A 522 -24.29 0.12 -14.36
CA ILE A 522 -23.56 0.52 -15.58
C ILE A 522 -22.05 0.48 -15.33
N ILE A 523 -21.59 1.07 -14.22
CA ILE A 523 -20.17 1.15 -13.85
C ILE A 523 -19.58 -0.25 -13.61
N GLY A 524 -20.28 -1.09 -12.85
CA GLY A 524 -19.86 -2.44 -12.45
C GLY A 524 -20.16 -3.54 -13.47
N ARG A 525 -20.59 -3.21 -14.69
CA ARG A 525 -20.74 -4.20 -15.77
C ARG A 525 -19.38 -4.85 -16.05
N SER A 526 -19.37 -6.17 -16.20
CA SER A 526 -18.14 -6.95 -16.42
C SER A 526 -17.33 -6.55 -17.66
N ASP A 527 -17.95 -5.89 -18.64
CA ASP A 527 -17.31 -5.37 -19.85
C ASP A 527 -16.89 -3.88 -19.76
N ILE A 528 -17.07 -3.27 -18.58
CA ILE A 528 -16.78 -1.86 -18.27
C ILE A 528 -15.85 -1.81 -17.05
N MET A 529 -16.35 -2.10 -15.84
CA MET A 529 -15.60 -2.03 -14.57
C MET A 529 -14.87 -0.68 -14.41
N ALA A 530 -15.61 0.42 -14.50
CA ALA A 530 -15.04 1.77 -14.43
C ALA A 530 -14.72 2.18 -12.98
N PRO A 531 -13.54 2.79 -12.73
CA PRO A 531 -13.29 3.46 -11.46
C PRO A 531 -14.35 4.54 -11.20
N PHE A 532 -14.72 4.74 -9.95
CA PHE A 532 -15.64 5.80 -9.56
C PHE A 532 -15.29 6.36 -8.19
N ALA A 533 -15.93 7.45 -7.79
CA ALA A 533 -15.91 7.94 -6.41
C ALA A 533 -17.27 8.53 -6.06
N VAL A 534 -17.53 8.63 -4.76
CA VAL A 534 -18.78 9.15 -4.22
C VAL A 534 -18.48 10.37 -3.35
N LYS A 535 -19.07 11.51 -3.70
CA LYS A 535 -18.94 12.76 -2.93
C LYS A 535 -20.26 13.13 -2.26
N SER A 536 -20.16 13.34 -0.95
CA SER A 536 -21.18 14.02 -0.12
C SER A 536 -20.84 15.52 -0.12
N GLY A 537 -20.41 16.11 0.99
CA GLY A 537 -20.00 17.52 1.09
C GLY A 537 -18.55 17.85 0.67
N GLY A 538 -17.75 16.87 0.24
CA GLY A 538 -16.40 17.16 -0.31
C GLY A 538 -15.29 17.49 0.71
N HIS A 539 -15.47 17.17 2.00
CA HIS A 539 -14.50 17.50 3.06
C HIS A 539 -13.42 16.41 3.33
N ALA A 540 -13.31 15.40 2.46
CA ALA A 540 -12.29 14.36 2.62
C ALA A 540 -10.95 14.85 2.07
N HIS A 541 -9.88 14.84 2.88
CA HIS A 541 -8.56 15.38 2.52
C HIS A 541 -7.69 14.40 1.71
N ASN A 542 -7.98 13.09 1.78
CA ASN A 542 -7.21 12.08 1.07
C ASN A 542 -7.58 12.04 -0.42
N LEU A 543 -6.58 12.23 -1.29
CA LEU A 543 -6.73 12.06 -2.74
C LEU A 543 -7.27 10.67 -3.07
N GLY A 544 -8.26 10.60 -3.96
CA GLY A 544 -8.86 9.34 -4.38
C GLY A 544 -9.92 8.78 -3.42
N HIS A 545 -10.14 9.33 -2.22
CA HIS A 545 -11.17 8.79 -1.31
C HIS A 545 -12.60 9.18 -1.74
N SER A 546 -12.79 10.43 -2.13
CA SER A 546 -14.07 10.94 -2.64
C SER A 546 -13.93 11.64 -4.00
N SER A 547 -12.79 11.43 -4.65
CA SER A 547 -12.44 11.91 -5.99
C SER A 547 -11.91 10.75 -6.84
N THR A 548 -11.94 10.88 -8.15
CA THR A 548 -11.51 9.83 -9.08
C THR A 548 -11.17 10.39 -10.45
N PRO A 549 -10.27 9.74 -11.23
CA PRO A 549 -10.18 10.00 -12.66
C PRO A 549 -11.33 9.37 -13.48
N GLY A 550 -12.12 8.49 -12.87
CA GLY A 550 -13.22 7.75 -13.51
C GLY A 550 -14.55 8.51 -13.51
N VAL A 551 -15.60 7.90 -12.94
CA VAL A 551 -16.94 8.53 -12.82
C VAL A 551 -17.11 9.15 -11.44
N GLN A 552 -17.32 10.47 -11.37
CA GLN A 552 -17.63 11.15 -10.11
C GLN A 552 -19.14 11.09 -9.83
N ILE A 553 -19.55 10.48 -8.71
CA ILE A 553 -20.95 10.45 -8.28
C ILE A 553 -21.13 11.51 -7.19
N SER A 554 -21.82 12.60 -7.51
CA SER A 554 -22.16 13.68 -6.57
C SER A 554 -23.52 13.42 -5.95
N LEU A 555 -23.60 13.33 -4.61
CA LEU A 555 -24.85 13.11 -3.89
C LEU A 555 -25.56 14.42 -3.52
N ALA A 556 -25.15 15.57 -4.09
CA ALA A 556 -25.66 16.90 -3.74
C ALA A 556 -27.19 17.04 -3.83
N ARG A 557 -27.86 16.25 -4.68
CA ARG A 557 -29.34 16.24 -4.80
C ARG A 557 -30.05 15.47 -3.69
N PHE A 558 -29.35 14.68 -2.88
CA PHE A 558 -29.89 14.08 -1.65
C PHE A 558 -29.83 15.10 -0.51
N ASN A 559 -30.57 16.20 -0.65
CA ASN A 559 -30.55 17.37 0.24
C ASN A 559 -31.84 17.55 1.05
N GLN A 560 -32.57 16.45 1.27
CA GLN A 560 -33.87 16.47 1.94
C GLN A 560 -33.73 16.16 3.43
N LEU A 561 -34.54 16.82 4.26
CA LEU A 561 -34.65 16.56 5.69
C LEU A 561 -36.11 16.33 6.07
N SER A 562 -36.40 15.25 6.80
CA SER A 562 -37.75 14.91 7.26
C SER A 562 -37.73 14.54 8.74
N TYR A 563 -38.35 15.38 9.57
CA TYR A 563 -38.48 15.17 11.01
C TYR A 563 -39.81 14.47 11.35
N ASP A 564 -39.74 13.41 12.15
CA ASP A 564 -40.88 12.68 12.70
C ASP A 564 -40.87 12.80 14.23
N ASP A 565 -41.65 13.76 14.73
CA ASP A 565 -41.80 14.05 16.17
C ASP A 565 -42.36 12.85 16.96
N ASN A 566 -43.30 12.09 16.38
CA ASN A 566 -43.89 10.95 17.06
C ASN A 566 -42.88 9.82 17.30
N ARG A 567 -41.88 9.70 16.41
CA ARG A 567 -40.81 8.70 16.51
C ARG A 567 -39.56 9.24 17.20
N GLY A 568 -39.42 10.55 17.37
CA GLY A 568 -38.19 11.18 17.85
C GLY A 568 -37.02 10.95 16.91
N THR A 569 -37.25 10.98 15.59
CA THR A 569 -36.23 10.71 14.57
C THR A 569 -36.24 11.74 13.46
N VAL A 570 -35.11 11.92 12.79
CA VAL A 570 -35.01 12.70 11.56
C VAL A 570 -34.28 11.90 10.49
N THR A 571 -34.83 11.87 9.28
CA THR A 571 -34.17 11.32 8.09
C THR A 571 -33.52 12.45 7.31
N ILE A 572 -32.23 12.34 7.07
CA ILE A 572 -31.40 13.36 6.42
C ILE A 572 -30.78 12.74 5.16
N GLY A 573 -30.84 13.46 4.04
CA GLY A 573 -30.13 13.12 2.83
C GLY A 573 -28.63 13.38 2.97
N VAL A 574 -27.80 12.45 2.50
CA VAL A 574 -26.35 12.53 2.73
C VAL A 574 -25.65 13.62 1.90
N GLY A 575 -26.35 14.28 0.99
CA GLY A 575 -25.84 15.41 0.22
C GLY A 575 -25.77 16.71 1.03
N MET A 576 -26.44 16.78 2.18
CA MET A 576 -26.42 17.97 3.04
C MET A 576 -25.10 18.12 3.81
N THR A 577 -24.82 19.33 4.27
CA THR A 577 -23.80 19.62 5.28
C THR A 577 -24.41 19.77 6.68
N TRP A 578 -23.60 19.61 7.73
CA TRP A 578 -24.11 19.64 9.11
C TRP A 578 -24.68 21.00 9.53
N ASP A 579 -24.12 22.11 9.03
CA ASP A 579 -24.64 23.46 9.27
C ASP A 579 -26.05 23.65 8.66
N GLU A 580 -26.30 23.13 7.46
CA GLU A 580 -27.63 23.12 6.86
C GLU A 580 -28.62 22.31 7.72
N VAL A 581 -28.20 21.13 8.20
CA VAL A 581 -29.01 20.29 9.08
C VAL A 581 -29.38 21.03 10.36
N TYR A 582 -28.41 21.62 11.05
CA TYR A 582 -28.67 22.32 12.31
C TYR A 582 -29.57 23.54 12.12
N SER A 583 -29.39 24.31 11.04
CA SER A 583 -30.25 25.46 10.75
C SER A 583 -31.72 25.08 10.53
N GLN A 584 -31.99 23.89 9.98
CA GLN A 584 -33.35 23.39 9.77
C GLN A 584 -33.98 22.76 11.01
N LEU A 585 -33.17 22.15 11.89
CA LEU A 585 -33.64 21.54 13.13
C LEU A 585 -33.83 22.56 14.28
N GLU A 586 -33.07 23.65 14.28
CA GLU A 586 -33.11 24.66 15.33
C GLU A 586 -34.51 25.26 15.58
N PRO A 587 -35.30 25.67 14.55
CA PRO A 587 -36.67 26.17 14.76
C PRO A 587 -37.62 25.14 15.39
N LEU A 588 -37.28 23.85 15.32
CA LEU A 588 -38.05 22.75 15.89
C LEU A 588 -37.63 22.45 17.34
N GLY A 589 -36.63 23.15 17.88
CA GLY A 589 -36.15 22.97 19.25
C GLY A 589 -35.40 21.66 19.47
N VAL A 590 -34.81 21.10 18.40
CA VAL A 590 -34.15 19.80 18.42
C VAL A 590 -32.82 19.82 17.64
N MET A 591 -32.04 18.75 17.79
CA MET A 591 -30.73 18.54 17.16
C MET A 591 -30.46 17.05 16.93
N VAL A 592 -29.41 16.74 16.16
CA VAL A 592 -28.85 15.39 15.97
C VAL A 592 -27.35 15.37 16.21
N VAL A 593 -26.80 14.28 16.74
CA VAL A 593 -25.36 14.17 17.01
C VAL A 593 -24.62 14.14 15.68
N GLY A 594 -23.98 15.24 15.32
CA GLY A 594 -23.34 15.43 14.01
C GLY A 594 -22.02 16.18 14.08
N GLY A 595 -21.55 16.62 12.91
CA GLY A 595 -20.29 17.36 12.75
C GLY A 595 -20.20 18.65 13.56
N ARG A 596 -18.97 19.04 13.88
CA ARG A 596 -18.64 20.17 14.75
C ARG A 596 -18.29 21.45 14.01
N VAL A 597 -18.12 21.35 12.69
CA VAL A 597 -17.58 22.36 11.77
C VAL A 597 -18.56 22.48 10.60
N ALA A 598 -18.77 23.71 10.12
CA ALA A 598 -19.57 23.99 8.92
C ALA A 598 -18.95 23.37 7.65
N GLY A 599 -19.77 23.08 6.64
CA GLY A 599 -19.30 22.52 5.35
C GLY A 599 -18.99 21.02 5.37
N VAL A 600 -18.94 20.38 6.54
CA VAL A 600 -18.73 18.93 6.65
C VAL A 600 -19.98 18.19 6.17
N GLY A 601 -19.82 17.33 5.16
CA GLY A 601 -20.91 16.51 4.62
C GLY A 601 -21.44 15.45 5.58
N VAL A 602 -22.76 15.27 5.60
CA VAL A 602 -23.45 14.29 6.48
C VAL A 602 -22.98 12.86 6.24
N GLY A 603 -22.83 12.46 4.97
CA GLY A 603 -22.49 11.08 4.61
C GLY A 603 -21.13 10.65 5.12
N GLY A 604 -20.07 11.35 4.72
CA GLY A 604 -18.68 10.99 5.05
C GLY A 604 -18.45 10.93 6.57
N LEU A 605 -18.89 11.95 7.30
CA LEU A 605 -18.71 12.00 8.75
C LEU A 605 -19.43 10.85 9.46
N SER A 606 -20.69 10.62 9.13
CA SER A 606 -21.52 9.61 9.80
C SER A 606 -21.00 8.19 9.57
N LEU A 607 -20.54 7.89 8.35
CA LEU A 607 -20.07 6.55 7.99
C LEU A 607 -18.67 6.22 8.58
N GLY A 608 -17.91 7.23 8.99
CA GLY A 608 -16.62 7.08 9.67
C GLY A 608 -16.68 7.12 11.20
N GLY A 609 -17.86 7.26 11.81
CA GLY A 609 -18.05 7.31 13.26
C GLY A 609 -18.70 8.62 13.71
N GLY A 610 -18.02 9.75 13.49
CA GLY A 610 -18.54 11.10 13.70
C GLY A 610 -18.45 11.60 15.15
N TYR A 611 -17.45 12.43 15.44
CA TYR A 611 -17.36 13.16 16.71
C TYR A 611 -18.17 14.45 16.68
N SER A 612 -18.94 14.66 17.74
CA SER A 612 -19.83 15.81 17.97
C SER A 612 -19.47 16.58 19.24
N TRP A 613 -20.03 17.78 19.40
CA TRP A 613 -19.99 18.56 20.64
C TRP A 613 -20.79 17.93 21.79
N LYS A 614 -21.53 16.85 21.49
CA LYS A 614 -22.35 16.12 22.46
C LYS A 614 -21.99 14.65 22.56
N THR A 615 -20.77 14.31 22.15
CA THR A 615 -20.30 12.92 22.15
C THR A 615 -20.35 12.31 23.54
N ASP A 616 -19.96 13.06 24.57
CA ASP A 616 -20.02 12.59 25.96
C ASP A 616 -21.45 12.42 26.51
N GLN A 617 -22.46 13.01 25.86
CA GLN A 617 -23.88 12.89 26.26
C GLN A 617 -24.60 11.74 25.56
N TYR A 618 -24.23 11.43 24.31
CA TYR A 618 -25.04 10.59 23.42
C TYR A 618 -24.23 9.58 22.58
N GLY A 619 -22.90 9.59 22.65
CA GLY A 619 -22.01 8.77 21.82
C GLY A 619 -21.60 9.44 20.52
N LEU A 620 -20.92 8.68 19.65
CA LEU A 620 -20.58 9.15 18.32
C LEU A 620 -21.84 9.26 17.46
N THR A 621 -21.77 10.01 16.35
CA THR A 621 -22.87 10.12 15.38
C THR A 621 -23.40 8.74 14.98
N ILE A 622 -22.52 7.78 14.73
CA ILE A 622 -22.88 6.40 14.35
C ILE A 622 -23.72 5.67 15.41
N ASP A 623 -23.54 5.99 16.69
CA ASP A 623 -24.30 5.38 17.79
C ASP A 623 -25.74 5.87 17.83
N THR A 624 -26.02 7.03 17.24
CA THR A 624 -27.36 7.63 17.16
C THR A 624 -28.11 7.28 15.87
N ILE A 625 -27.49 6.51 14.96
CA ILE A 625 -28.13 6.10 13.71
C ILE A 625 -29.15 4.98 13.96
N VAL A 626 -30.38 5.23 13.55
CA VAL A 626 -31.49 4.25 13.59
C VAL A 626 -31.48 3.37 12.34
N SER A 627 -31.25 3.95 11.16
CA SER A 627 -31.25 3.21 9.90
C SER A 627 -30.53 3.94 8.76
N HIS A 628 -30.03 3.17 7.80
CA HIS A 628 -29.45 3.67 6.54
C HIS A 628 -30.31 3.25 5.34
N ASN A 629 -30.53 4.17 4.41
CA ASN A 629 -30.96 3.84 3.05
C ASN A 629 -29.71 3.62 2.20
N ILE A 630 -29.46 2.36 1.84
CA ILE A 630 -28.23 1.98 1.16
C ILE A 630 -28.54 1.26 -0.16
N VAL A 631 -27.82 1.66 -1.20
CA VAL A 631 -27.84 1.02 -2.51
C VAL A 631 -26.59 0.17 -2.62
N LEU A 632 -26.79 -1.14 -2.62
CA LEU A 632 -25.71 -2.09 -2.75
C LEU A 632 -25.42 -2.46 -4.20
N PRO A 633 -24.23 -3.02 -4.45
CA PRO A 633 -23.96 -3.81 -5.65
C PRO A 633 -24.91 -5.02 -5.78
N SER A 634 -25.33 -5.63 -4.66
CA SER A 634 -26.17 -6.85 -4.61
C SER A 634 -27.39 -6.85 -3.64
N GLY A 635 -27.43 -6.00 -2.59
CA GLY A 635 -28.55 -5.77 -1.62
C GLY A 635 -28.23 -6.16 -0.15
N GLY A 636 -28.16 -5.23 0.84
CA GLY A 636 -27.55 -5.42 2.21
C GLY A 636 -26.89 -4.16 2.87
N GLN A 637 -26.16 -4.19 4.01
CA GLN A 637 -25.77 -2.98 4.83
C GLN A 637 -24.26 -2.65 4.95
N GLY A 638 -23.95 -1.44 5.47
CA GLY A 638 -22.79 -0.55 5.19
C GLY A 638 -21.48 -0.61 6.03
N GLY A 639 -20.56 0.31 5.67
CA GLY A 639 -19.25 0.57 6.29
C GLY A 639 -18.33 1.39 5.34
N LEU A 640 -18.43 2.71 5.42
CA LEU A 640 -17.94 3.64 4.39
C LEU A 640 -18.42 3.23 2.98
N ASN A 641 -17.70 3.63 1.93
CA ASN A 641 -18.02 3.28 0.54
C ASN A 641 -17.66 1.81 0.21
N ASN A 642 -17.39 0.94 1.18
CA ASN A 642 -16.93 -0.43 0.90
C ASN A 642 -18.05 -1.44 0.65
N PHE A 643 -19.27 -1.12 1.04
CA PHE A 643 -20.37 -2.09 0.99
C PHE A 643 -21.50 -1.65 0.05
N GLY A 644 -21.68 -0.34 -0.12
CA GLY A 644 -22.65 0.29 -1.02
C GLY A 644 -22.65 1.81 -0.89
N ILE A 645 -23.57 2.47 -1.59
CA ILE A 645 -23.75 3.93 -1.53
C ILE A 645 -24.97 4.24 -0.66
N VAL A 646 -24.74 4.94 0.45
CA VAL A 646 -25.81 5.43 1.33
C VAL A 646 -26.39 6.72 0.75
N THR A 647 -27.72 6.84 0.71
CA THR A 647 -28.41 8.03 0.19
C THR A 647 -29.06 8.86 1.29
N ASN A 648 -29.54 8.21 2.35
CA ASN A 648 -30.17 8.85 3.49
C ASN A 648 -29.81 8.10 4.77
N ILE A 649 -29.77 8.83 5.88
CA ILE A 649 -29.53 8.30 7.22
C ILE A 649 -30.62 8.82 8.15
N THR A 650 -31.18 7.94 8.97
CA THR A 650 -32.15 8.31 10.01
C THR A 650 -31.47 8.29 11.37
N TYR A 651 -31.57 9.39 12.10
CA TYR A 651 -30.94 9.61 13.40
C TYR A 651 -31.97 9.73 14.51
N GLU A 652 -31.56 9.35 15.71
CA GLU A 652 -32.22 9.75 16.96
C GLU A 652 -32.12 11.28 17.12
N VAL A 653 -33.20 11.89 17.59
CA VAL A 653 -33.28 13.35 17.79
C VAL A 653 -33.22 13.68 19.28
N HIS A 654 -32.52 14.76 19.61
CA HIS A 654 -32.37 15.24 20.98
C HIS A 654 -32.92 16.66 21.14
N PRO A 655 -33.56 17.01 22.27
CA PRO A 655 -33.96 18.39 22.54
C PRO A 655 -32.77 19.35 22.53
N GLN A 656 -32.95 20.53 21.96
CA GLN A 656 -31.95 21.59 21.91
C GLN A 656 -32.53 22.93 22.32
N THR A 657 -31.83 23.60 23.24
CA THR A 657 -32.04 25.02 23.53
C THR A 657 -30.82 25.83 23.09
N LEU A 658 -30.59 27.01 23.68
CA LEU A 658 -29.29 27.67 23.58
C LEU A 658 -28.19 26.81 24.22
N VAL A 659 -26.98 27.00 23.71
CA VAL A 659 -25.72 26.53 24.28
C VAL A 659 -24.92 27.72 24.77
N TYR A 660 -23.95 27.49 25.64
CA TYR A 660 -23.00 28.51 26.08
C TYR A 660 -21.62 28.14 25.59
N GLY A 661 -20.99 29.03 24.83
CA GLY A 661 -19.71 28.71 24.24
C GLY A 661 -19.16 29.78 23.31
N GLY A 662 -18.01 29.45 22.76
CA GLY A 662 -17.23 30.28 21.85
C GLY A 662 -15.75 29.88 21.90
N SER A 663 -14.89 30.79 21.49
CA SER A 663 -13.44 30.65 21.46
C SER A 663 -12.79 31.65 22.40
N ILE A 664 -11.71 31.21 23.04
CA ILE A 664 -10.75 32.08 23.73
C ILE A 664 -9.38 31.89 23.06
N VAL A 665 -8.71 32.99 22.72
CA VAL A 665 -7.40 32.96 22.07
C VAL A 665 -6.33 33.44 23.04
N TYR A 666 -5.29 32.63 23.23
CA TYR A 666 -4.16 32.88 24.12
C TYR A 666 -2.87 33.02 23.33
N SER A 667 -1.94 33.83 23.86
CA SER A 667 -0.59 33.96 23.32
C SER A 667 0.31 32.80 23.78
N LEU A 668 1.47 32.66 23.14
CA LEU A 668 2.50 31.70 23.57
C LEU A 668 2.97 31.94 25.01
N ASP A 669 3.00 33.19 25.48
CA ASP A 669 3.47 33.54 26.83
C ASP A 669 2.62 32.91 27.95
N GLU A 670 1.36 32.59 27.66
CA GLU A 670 0.40 32.02 28.62
C GLU A 670 0.24 30.49 28.45
N ILE A 671 1.01 29.86 27.55
CA ILE A 671 0.75 28.48 27.11
C ILE A 671 0.87 27.45 28.23
N ASP A 672 1.78 27.66 29.19
CA ASP A 672 1.93 26.76 30.34
C ASP A 672 0.66 26.74 31.21
N ALA A 673 0.05 27.91 31.43
CA ALA A 673 -1.20 28.03 32.19
C ALA A 673 -2.39 27.44 31.42
N VAL A 674 -2.41 27.64 30.09
CA VAL A 674 -3.44 27.06 29.20
C VAL A 674 -3.33 25.54 29.17
N ASN A 675 -2.13 24.98 29.02
CA ASN A 675 -1.88 23.53 29.01
C ASN A 675 -2.22 22.90 30.37
N ALA A 676 -1.93 23.58 31.48
CA ALA A 676 -2.38 23.15 32.79
C ALA A 676 -3.91 23.11 32.89
N ALA A 677 -4.62 24.11 32.37
CA ALA A 677 -6.09 24.15 32.36
C ALA A 677 -6.70 23.05 31.46
N ILE A 678 -6.13 22.80 30.28
CA ILE A 678 -6.57 21.71 29.38
C ILE A 678 -6.32 20.35 30.03
N SER A 679 -5.15 20.17 30.67
CA SER A 679 -4.82 18.93 31.36
C SER A 679 -5.78 18.66 32.53
N ASP A 680 -6.04 19.69 33.36
CA ASP A 680 -7.00 19.58 34.45
C ASP A 680 -8.41 19.23 33.95
N PHE A 681 -8.88 19.92 32.89
CA PHE A 681 -10.15 19.60 32.25
C PHE A 681 -10.18 18.14 31.75
N SER A 682 -9.13 17.67 31.07
CA SER A 682 -9.06 16.29 30.55
C SER A 682 -9.12 15.23 31.65
N LEU A 683 -8.41 15.48 32.76
CA LEU A 683 -8.22 14.53 33.85
C LEU A 683 -9.38 14.53 34.84
N ASN A 684 -9.96 15.70 35.12
CA ASN A 684 -10.87 15.90 36.25
C ASN A 684 -12.30 16.30 35.86
N ASN A 685 -12.58 16.70 34.61
CA ASN A 685 -13.96 16.99 34.20
C ASN A 685 -14.82 15.71 34.27
N THR A 686 -16.02 15.86 34.82
CA THR A 686 -17.03 14.79 34.94
C THR A 686 -18.40 15.20 34.42
N ASP A 687 -18.56 16.44 33.97
CA ASP A 687 -19.81 16.94 33.42
C ASP A 687 -19.91 16.62 31.92
N PRO A 688 -20.79 15.68 31.51
CA PRO A 688 -20.90 15.27 30.11
C PRO A 688 -21.40 16.38 29.18
N LYS A 689 -21.95 17.48 29.71
CA LYS A 689 -22.36 18.64 28.92
C LYS A 689 -21.23 19.58 28.57
N ALA A 690 -20.11 19.45 29.27
CA ALA A 690 -18.94 20.30 29.12
C ALA A 690 -17.93 19.65 28.18
N GLN A 691 -17.58 20.35 27.11
CA GLN A 691 -16.53 19.92 26.18
C GLN A 691 -15.61 21.09 25.83
N ILE A 692 -14.36 20.78 25.48
CA ILE A 692 -13.44 21.71 24.82
C ILE A 692 -12.78 21.05 23.60
N ALA A 693 -12.33 21.88 22.67
CA ALA A 693 -11.30 21.52 21.70
C ALA A 693 -10.25 22.64 21.72
N SER A 694 -8.99 22.28 22.00
CA SER A 694 -7.88 23.23 21.91
C SER A 694 -7.27 23.14 20.52
N ILE A 695 -6.81 24.25 19.98
CA ILE A 695 -6.14 24.33 18.68
C ILE A 695 -4.85 25.11 18.90
N TYR A 696 -3.73 24.43 18.78
CA TYR A 696 -2.40 25.05 18.72
C TYR A 696 -2.12 25.39 17.27
N THR A 697 -2.01 26.68 16.96
CA THR A 697 -1.75 27.16 15.61
C THR A 697 -0.39 27.82 15.55
N SER A 698 0.47 27.33 14.65
CA SER A 698 1.69 28.04 14.22
C SER A 698 1.57 28.43 12.76
N ALA A 699 1.80 29.71 12.46
CA ALA A 699 1.81 30.24 11.10
C ALA A 699 2.68 31.49 11.02
N ALA A 700 3.50 31.63 9.97
CA ALA A 700 4.36 32.78 9.74
C ALA A 700 5.25 33.13 10.95
N GLY A 701 5.74 32.11 11.65
CA GLY A 701 6.55 32.25 12.87
C GLY A 701 5.80 32.81 14.09
N GLN A 702 4.48 32.90 14.05
CA GLN A 702 3.63 33.27 15.18
C GLN A 702 2.87 32.05 15.70
N PHE A 703 2.70 31.99 17.02
CA PHE A 703 1.96 30.95 17.70
C PHE A 703 0.75 31.53 18.44
N SER A 704 -0.37 30.80 18.43
CA SER A 704 -1.50 31.05 19.31
C SER A 704 -2.16 29.73 19.73
N SER A 705 -2.83 29.74 20.89
CA SER A 705 -3.72 28.65 21.30
C SER A 705 -5.15 29.14 21.34
N THR A 706 -6.03 28.51 20.57
CA THR A 706 -7.47 28.78 20.61
C THR A 706 -8.16 27.65 21.36
N VAL A 707 -8.83 27.95 22.47
CA VAL A 707 -9.68 26.99 23.18
C VAL A 707 -11.13 27.26 22.81
N ILE A 708 -11.73 26.34 22.06
CA ILE A 708 -13.15 26.30 21.79
C ILE A 708 -13.83 25.60 22.96
N LEU A 709 -14.86 26.25 23.51
CA LEU A 709 -15.49 25.88 24.75
C LEU A 709 -16.99 25.70 24.50
N PHE A 710 -17.54 24.55 24.85
CA PHE A 710 -18.93 24.17 24.58
C PHE A 710 -19.62 23.68 25.85
N TYR A 711 -20.77 24.25 26.16
CA TYR A 711 -21.66 23.77 27.21
C TYR A 711 -23.10 23.65 26.74
N ASP A 712 -23.70 22.47 26.89
CA ASP A 712 -25.09 22.18 26.50
C ASP A 712 -26.15 22.71 27.51
N ALA A 713 -26.13 24.03 27.70
CA ALA A 713 -27.14 24.79 28.43
C ALA A 713 -26.99 26.31 28.13
N PRO A 714 -28.01 27.15 28.41
CA PRO A 714 -27.92 28.60 28.22
C PRO A 714 -27.03 29.34 29.24
N ALA A 715 -26.41 28.65 30.21
CA ALA A 715 -25.55 29.23 31.23
C ALA A 715 -24.51 28.22 31.70
N LEU A 716 -23.28 28.68 31.99
CA LEU A 716 -22.18 27.84 32.45
C LEU A 716 -22.36 27.36 33.90
N PRO A 717 -21.84 26.16 34.22
CA PRO A 717 -21.69 25.72 35.60
C PRO A 717 -20.48 26.41 36.24
N SER A 718 -20.50 26.58 37.56
CA SER A 718 -19.31 27.08 38.29
C SER A 718 -18.25 25.98 38.37
N GLY A 719 -16.98 26.36 38.21
CA GLY A 719 -15.82 25.52 38.51
C GLY A 719 -15.32 24.65 37.36
N VAL A 720 -16.07 24.48 36.28
CA VAL A 720 -15.64 23.65 35.13
C VAL A 720 -14.71 24.41 34.19
N TYR A 721 -14.97 25.70 33.98
CA TYR A 721 -14.24 26.54 33.03
C TYR A 721 -13.53 27.74 33.64
N ASP A 722 -13.67 27.93 34.96
CA ASP A 722 -13.24 29.13 35.68
C ASP A 722 -11.75 29.43 35.45
N THR A 723 -10.91 28.40 35.38
CA THR A 723 -9.47 28.53 35.12
C THR A 723 -9.19 29.17 33.76
N PHE A 724 -9.91 28.79 32.70
CA PHE A 724 -9.74 29.36 31.36
C PHE A 724 -10.04 30.87 31.34
N PHE A 725 -11.05 31.33 32.10
CA PHE A 725 -11.40 32.75 32.17
C PHE A 725 -10.42 33.58 33.01
N SER A 726 -9.64 32.94 33.87
CA SER A 726 -8.66 33.63 34.72
C SER A 726 -7.33 33.92 34.01
N ILE A 727 -7.03 33.19 32.94
CA ILE A 727 -5.80 33.34 32.16
C ILE A 727 -5.94 34.58 31.24
N PRO A 728 -4.93 35.48 31.21
CA PRO A 728 -4.89 36.59 30.25
C PRO A 728 -5.07 36.08 28.80
N ASN A 729 -6.00 36.68 28.06
CA ASN A 729 -6.29 36.27 26.68
C ASN A 729 -6.23 37.46 25.72
N LEU A 730 -5.97 37.16 24.45
CA LEU A 730 -5.97 38.12 23.35
C LEU A 730 -7.39 38.45 22.88
N TYR A 731 -8.29 37.45 22.98
CA TYR A 731 -9.66 37.53 22.50
C TYR A 731 -10.54 36.49 23.20
N SER A 732 -11.81 36.84 23.42
CA SER A 732 -12.84 35.92 23.91
C SER A 732 -14.20 36.34 23.37
N ASP A 733 -15.00 35.38 22.89
CA ASP A 733 -16.39 35.60 22.45
C ASP A 733 -17.41 34.75 23.22
N ILE A 734 -17.00 34.18 24.35
CA ILE A 734 -17.79 33.24 25.13
C ILE A 734 -19.14 33.84 25.56
N LYS A 735 -20.24 33.26 25.05
CA LYS A 735 -21.62 33.74 25.29
C LYS A 735 -22.67 32.65 25.06
N ALA A 736 -23.88 32.87 25.55
CA ALA A 736 -25.04 32.08 25.14
C ALA A 736 -25.38 32.35 23.67
N ARG A 737 -25.60 31.30 22.89
CA ARG A 737 -25.95 31.36 21.47
C ARG A 737 -26.73 30.12 21.03
N THR A 738 -27.26 30.14 19.82
CA THR A 738 -27.90 28.94 19.27
C THR A 738 -26.84 27.91 18.87
N TYR A 739 -27.22 26.63 18.76
CA TYR A 739 -26.26 25.59 18.40
C TYR A 739 -25.72 25.78 16.96
N SER A 740 -26.58 26.23 16.03
CA SER A 740 -26.16 26.52 14.66
C SER A 740 -25.17 27.70 14.60
N ASP A 741 -25.44 28.79 15.33
CA ASP A 741 -24.52 29.94 15.45
C ASP A 741 -23.18 29.49 16.03
N PHE A 742 -23.18 28.64 17.07
CA PHE A 742 -21.95 28.09 17.63
C PHE A 742 -21.12 27.33 16.59
N VAL A 743 -21.72 26.35 15.89
CA VAL A 743 -20.99 25.55 14.87
C VAL A 743 -20.43 26.41 13.74
N VAL A 744 -21.18 27.41 13.27
CA VAL A 744 -20.71 28.32 12.22
C VAL A 744 -19.57 29.19 12.74
N THR A 745 -19.74 29.81 13.92
CA THR A 745 -18.78 30.79 14.45
C THR A 745 -17.45 30.17 14.93
N THR A 746 -17.47 28.95 15.48
CA THR A 746 -16.25 28.29 15.96
C THR A 746 -15.65 27.33 14.92
N GLY A 747 -16.36 27.06 13.82
CA GLY A 747 -16.01 26.02 12.84
C GLY A 747 -15.50 26.51 11.49
N THR A 748 -15.73 27.76 11.07
CA THR A 748 -15.17 28.24 9.78
C THR A 748 -13.67 28.53 9.88
N TYR A 749 -12.86 27.63 9.34
CA TYR A 749 -11.43 27.86 9.10
C TYR A 749 -11.22 28.59 7.78
N ASP A 750 -11.49 29.89 7.74
CA ASP A 750 -10.98 30.72 6.65
C ASP A 750 -9.50 31.00 6.91
N PHE A 751 -8.63 30.33 6.16
CA PHE A 751 -7.18 30.52 6.26
C PHE A 751 -6.72 31.85 5.62
N GLY A 752 -7.62 32.56 4.94
CA GLY A 752 -7.34 33.82 4.24
C GLY A 752 -6.62 33.64 2.90
N PHE A 753 -6.55 32.42 2.38
CA PHE A 753 -5.97 32.11 1.08
C PHE A 753 -6.63 30.88 0.43
N ASP A 754 -6.72 30.93 -0.90
CA ASP A 754 -7.25 29.88 -1.77
C ASP A 754 -6.53 30.01 -3.14
N PRO A 755 -6.20 28.92 -3.88
CA PRO A 755 -6.30 27.51 -3.50
C PRO A 755 -5.34 27.09 -2.39
N PHE A 756 -5.76 26.13 -1.57
CA PHE A 756 -4.94 25.52 -0.54
C PHE A 756 -4.92 23.99 -0.60
N GLY A 757 -3.80 23.43 -0.16
CA GLY A 757 -3.65 22.02 0.13
C GLY A 757 -3.78 21.73 1.62
N GLU A 758 -4.22 20.52 1.94
CA GLU A 758 -4.41 20.06 3.31
C GLU A 758 -3.98 18.60 3.47
N ALA A 759 -3.41 18.28 4.64
CA ALA A 759 -3.28 16.92 5.14
C ALA A 759 -3.78 16.85 6.60
N ASN A 760 -4.33 15.71 7.00
CA ASN A 760 -4.74 15.41 8.37
C ASN A 760 -4.20 14.04 8.81
N HIS A 761 -3.95 13.87 10.10
CA HIS A 761 -3.69 12.57 10.68
C HIS A 761 -4.20 12.47 12.12
N VAL A 762 -3.86 11.40 12.83
CA VAL A 762 -4.37 11.11 14.18
C VAL A 762 -3.20 10.78 15.09
N VAL A 763 -3.15 11.44 16.25
CA VAL A 763 -2.38 10.98 17.41
C VAL A 763 -3.39 10.43 18.44
N PRO A 764 -3.41 9.10 18.69
CA PRO A 764 -4.38 8.53 19.61
C PRO A 764 -4.02 8.85 21.06
N ILE A 765 -4.89 9.55 21.79
CA ILE A 765 -4.66 9.96 23.18
C ILE A 765 -5.86 9.60 24.03
N THR A 766 -5.67 8.97 25.18
CA THR A 766 -6.78 8.66 26.12
C THR A 766 -7.05 9.80 27.09
N LYS A 767 -6.00 10.46 27.58
CA LYS A 767 -6.04 11.63 28.47
C LYS A 767 -4.85 12.54 28.19
N TYR A 768 -5.05 13.85 28.31
CA TYR A 768 -4.02 14.85 28.03
C TYR A 768 -3.33 15.28 29.33
N THR A 769 -2.05 14.98 29.42
CA THR A 769 -1.16 15.50 30.46
C THR A 769 -0.52 16.80 29.98
N ALA A 770 -0.06 17.65 30.91
CA ALA A 770 0.67 18.86 30.55
C ALA A 770 1.88 18.56 29.65
N ALA A 771 2.68 17.53 29.96
CA ALA A 771 3.85 17.18 29.16
C ALA A 771 3.53 16.76 27.72
N VAL A 772 2.44 16.02 27.50
CA VAL A 772 2.00 15.66 26.14
C VAL A 772 1.52 16.92 25.39
N LEU A 773 0.83 17.84 26.06
CA LEU A 773 0.39 19.10 25.47
C LEU A 773 1.58 20.01 25.13
N ASP A 774 2.58 20.09 25.99
CA ASP A 774 3.82 20.85 25.75
C ASP A 774 4.55 20.30 24.52
N LYS A 775 4.65 18.97 24.41
CA LYS A 775 5.23 18.32 23.23
C LYS A 775 4.43 18.61 21.95
N MET A 776 3.10 18.67 22.03
CA MET A 776 2.27 19.06 20.89
C MET A 776 2.59 20.50 20.45
N VAL A 777 2.76 21.43 21.38
CA VAL A 777 3.15 22.83 21.08
C VAL A 777 4.53 22.89 20.42
N GLU A 778 5.52 22.18 20.97
CA GLU A 778 6.88 22.09 20.41
C GLU A 778 6.88 21.60 18.96
N GLU A 779 6.20 20.48 18.71
CA GLU A 779 6.13 19.88 17.37
C GLU A 779 5.35 20.76 16.39
N THR A 780 4.34 21.50 16.85
CA THR A 780 3.56 22.43 16.01
C THR A 780 4.44 23.56 15.49
N ILE A 781 5.27 24.15 16.36
CA ILE A 781 6.20 25.22 15.98
C ILE A 781 7.31 24.68 15.07
N ALA A 782 7.87 23.51 15.40
CA ALA A 782 8.93 22.88 14.60
C ALA A 782 8.46 22.49 13.19
N ALA A 783 7.27 21.93 13.05
CA ALA A 783 6.70 21.56 11.75
C ALA A 783 6.46 22.78 10.86
N GLU A 784 5.95 23.88 11.42
CA GLU A 784 5.74 25.13 10.66
C GLU A 784 7.07 25.68 10.14
N SER A 785 8.07 25.79 11.02
CA SER A 785 9.38 26.31 10.64
C SER A 785 10.03 25.48 9.51
N LYS A 786 9.93 24.15 9.60
CA LYS A 786 10.45 23.22 8.57
C LYS A 786 9.75 23.41 7.23
N LEU A 787 8.42 23.45 7.22
CA LEU A 787 7.64 23.53 5.99
C LEU A 787 7.68 24.91 5.36
N THR A 788 7.63 25.99 6.14
CA THR A 788 7.81 27.37 5.67
C THR A 788 9.17 27.56 4.99
N SER A 789 10.23 26.95 5.52
CA SER A 789 11.57 26.99 4.88
C SER A 789 11.62 26.29 3.52
N ALA A 790 10.71 25.35 3.26
CA ALA A 790 10.62 24.58 2.01
C ALA A 790 9.52 25.08 1.06
N SER A 791 8.62 25.97 1.50
CA SER A 791 7.42 26.37 0.75
C SER A 791 7.65 27.40 -0.35
N ASN A 792 8.88 27.89 -0.48
CA ASN A 792 9.28 28.93 -1.44
C ASN A 792 8.36 30.17 -1.42
N GLY A 793 7.99 30.61 -0.22
CA GLY A 793 7.17 31.82 0.01
C GLY A 793 5.66 31.57 0.16
N SER A 794 5.21 30.32 0.08
CA SER A 794 3.80 29.98 0.34
C SER A 794 3.51 30.00 1.85
N ILE A 795 2.31 30.45 2.23
CA ILE A 795 1.88 30.42 3.63
C ILE A 795 1.67 28.97 4.07
N VAL A 796 2.18 28.62 5.25
CA VAL A 796 1.96 27.33 5.91
C VAL A 796 1.31 27.59 7.25
N VAL A 797 0.27 26.81 7.56
CA VAL A 797 -0.46 26.85 8.82
C VAL A 797 -0.48 25.43 9.40
N ILE A 798 0.08 25.29 10.59
CA ILE A 798 0.11 24.03 11.32
C ILE A 798 -0.83 24.12 12.50
N ASN A 799 -1.85 23.27 12.50
CA ASN A 799 -2.76 23.10 13.62
C ASN A 799 -2.51 21.75 14.30
N MET A 800 -2.47 21.74 15.63
CA MET A 800 -2.61 20.53 16.42
C MET A 800 -3.80 20.68 17.35
N ILE A 801 -4.71 19.69 17.35
CA ILE A 801 -5.99 19.79 18.03
C ILE A 801 -6.09 18.74 19.15
N PRO A 802 -5.76 19.09 20.41
CA PRO A 802 -6.15 18.32 21.58
C PRO A 802 -7.67 18.35 21.82
N GLU A 803 -8.26 17.18 21.96
CA GLU A 803 -9.71 16.98 22.07
C GLU A 803 -10.04 16.09 23.27
N PRO A 804 -10.04 16.66 24.48
CA PRO A 804 -10.38 15.91 25.68
C PRO A 804 -11.87 15.60 25.72
N PHE A 805 -12.18 14.31 25.66
CA PHE A 805 -13.49 13.76 25.98
C PHE A 805 -13.45 13.07 27.36
N ILE A 806 -14.60 13.00 28.02
CA ILE A 806 -14.71 12.30 29.32
C ILE A 806 -14.79 10.80 29.08
N ASN A 807 -15.82 10.36 28.35
CA ASN A 807 -16.10 8.97 28.04
C ASN A 807 -16.89 8.88 26.72
N PRO A 808 -16.23 9.18 25.58
CA PRO A 808 -16.91 9.37 24.29
C PRO A 808 -17.58 8.09 23.77
N TYR A 809 -17.21 6.94 24.33
CA TYR A 809 -17.66 5.62 23.88
C TYR A 809 -18.58 4.93 24.89
N SER A 810 -19.02 5.64 25.93
CA SER A 810 -19.97 5.13 26.93
C SER A 810 -21.30 4.68 26.32
N HIS A 811 -21.68 5.26 25.18
CA HIS A 811 -22.90 4.96 24.43
C HIS A 811 -22.66 4.04 23.23
N SER A 812 -21.45 3.49 23.07
CA SER A 812 -21.11 2.67 21.91
C SER A 812 -22.10 1.52 21.72
N LYS A 813 -22.73 1.47 20.55
CA LYS A 813 -23.56 0.33 20.11
C LYS A 813 -22.74 -0.69 19.30
N GLY A 814 -21.42 -0.48 19.20
CA GLY A 814 -20.54 -1.18 18.29
C GLY A 814 -20.69 -0.68 16.85
N GLY A 815 -19.83 -1.15 15.95
CA GLY A 815 -19.84 -0.72 14.55
C GLY A 815 -18.55 -1.10 13.84
N ALA A 816 -18.39 -0.63 12.60
CA ALA A 816 -17.15 -0.86 11.85
C ALA A 816 -15.95 -0.23 12.57
N TYR A 817 -16.06 1.04 12.98
CA TYR A 817 -15.09 1.74 13.81
C TYR A 817 -15.12 1.18 15.25
N PRO A 818 -14.06 0.49 15.72
CA PRO A 818 -14.05 -0.18 17.02
C PRO A 818 -13.74 0.80 18.15
N HIS A 819 -14.78 1.45 18.66
CA HIS A 819 -14.68 2.43 19.74
C HIS A 819 -15.17 1.83 21.07
N SER A 820 -14.37 0.94 21.65
CA SER A 820 -14.72 0.26 22.90
C SER A 820 -14.62 1.19 24.11
N SER A 821 -15.64 1.18 24.97
CA SER A 821 -15.63 1.91 26.26
C SER A 821 -14.48 1.48 27.19
N SER A 822 -13.88 0.31 26.97
CA SER A 822 -12.72 -0.17 27.75
C SER A 822 -11.44 0.62 27.50
N ARG A 823 -11.35 1.33 26.37
CA ARG A 823 -10.19 2.14 26.01
C ARG A 823 -10.63 3.36 25.18
N PRO A 824 -11.09 4.44 25.83
CA PRO A 824 -11.62 5.62 25.17
C PRO A 824 -10.50 6.50 24.60
N VAL A 825 -9.91 6.05 23.49
CA VAL A 825 -8.91 6.81 22.74
C VAL A 825 -9.60 7.94 21.98
N THR A 826 -9.22 9.18 22.22
CA THR A 826 -9.69 10.36 21.49
C THR A 826 -8.78 10.64 20.28
N PRO A 827 -9.31 11.27 19.22
CA PRO A 827 -8.73 11.21 17.88
C PRO A 827 -7.70 12.31 17.58
N SER A 828 -7.12 12.95 18.59
CA SER A 828 -6.36 14.22 18.50
C SER A 828 -5.68 14.47 17.14
N SER A 829 -5.97 15.61 16.52
CA SER A 829 -5.76 15.78 15.08
C SER A 829 -4.72 16.84 14.76
N PRO A 830 -3.55 16.48 14.20
CA PRO A 830 -2.73 17.41 13.44
C PRO A 830 -3.34 17.66 12.05
N THR A 831 -3.51 18.94 11.71
CA THR A 831 -4.06 19.43 10.45
C THR A 831 -3.09 20.43 9.84
N PHE A 832 -2.46 20.08 8.72
CA PHE A 832 -1.45 20.92 8.08
C PHE A 832 -2.03 21.49 6.80
N VAL A 833 -2.04 22.81 6.70
CA VAL A 833 -2.63 23.55 5.58
C VAL A 833 -1.57 24.44 4.96
N TYR A 834 -1.58 24.56 3.64
CA TYR A 834 -0.63 25.40 2.94
C TYR A 834 -1.23 26.01 1.68
N GLN A 835 -0.83 27.23 1.38
CA GLN A 835 -1.21 27.92 0.14
C GLN A 835 -0.56 27.22 -1.05
N ILE A 836 -1.32 26.97 -2.11
CA ILE A 836 -0.76 26.49 -3.37
C ILE A 836 -0.05 27.64 -4.06
N ASN A 837 1.25 27.48 -4.33
CA ASN A 837 1.98 28.48 -5.11
C ASN A 837 1.51 28.45 -6.57
N PRO A 838 1.06 29.57 -7.15
CA PRO A 838 0.61 29.60 -8.54
C PRO A 838 1.74 29.32 -9.55
N ASN A 839 3.01 29.41 -9.11
CA ASN A 839 4.17 29.10 -9.96
C ASN A 839 4.62 27.64 -9.87
N TRP A 840 4.00 26.82 -9.00
CA TRP A 840 4.32 25.40 -8.91
C TRP A 840 3.75 24.62 -10.10
N THR A 841 4.58 23.76 -10.67
CA THR A 841 4.11 22.70 -11.57
C THR A 841 3.31 21.65 -10.78
N ALA A 842 2.59 20.77 -11.49
CA ALA A 842 1.91 19.65 -10.82
C ALA A 842 2.89 18.75 -10.03
N ASP A 843 4.11 18.56 -10.56
CA ASP A 843 5.16 17.79 -9.88
C ASP A 843 5.65 18.51 -8.61
N ASP A 844 5.80 19.84 -8.65
CA ASP A 844 6.16 20.64 -7.45
C ASP A 844 5.07 20.57 -6.38
N GLN A 845 3.79 20.65 -6.78
CA GLN A 845 2.65 20.52 -5.87
C GLN A 845 2.63 19.14 -5.20
N SER A 846 2.83 18.08 -6.00
CA SER A 846 2.90 16.71 -5.48
C SER A 846 4.08 16.54 -4.52
N ALA A 847 5.28 16.99 -4.91
CA ALA A 847 6.48 16.86 -4.08
C ALA A 847 6.37 17.63 -2.75
N PHE A 848 5.74 18.82 -2.77
CA PHE A 848 5.50 19.57 -1.54
C PHE A 848 4.43 18.90 -0.67
N HIS A 849 3.36 18.35 -1.26
CA HIS A 849 2.38 17.57 -0.52
C HIS A 849 3.01 16.34 0.17
N ASP A 850 3.89 15.62 -0.52
CA ASP A 850 4.62 14.48 0.05
C ASP A 850 5.53 14.90 1.22
N LEU A 851 6.14 16.08 1.14
CA LEU A 851 6.89 16.68 2.26
C LEU A 851 5.99 17.04 3.45
N VAL A 852 4.79 17.54 3.20
CA VAL A 852 3.78 17.83 4.24
C VAL A 852 3.36 16.54 4.93
N VAL A 853 3.00 15.50 4.17
CA VAL A 853 2.57 14.19 4.70
C VAL A 853 3.69 13.52 5.50
N SER A 854 4.93 13.53 5.00
CA SER A 854 6.07 12.95 5.73
C SER A 854 6.36 13.71 7.03
N THR A 855 6.31 15.04 7.01
CA THR A 855 6.48 15.86 8.22
C THR A 855 5.36 15.63 9.23
N MET A 856 4.13 15.44 8.77
CA MET A 856 3.00 15.09 9.63
C MET A 856 3.17 13.71 10.30
N LYS A 857 3.72 12.72 9.59
CA LYS A 857 4.03 11.40 10.17
C LYS A 857 5.11 11.49 11.24
N ASP A 858 6.19 12.25 10.98
CA ASP A 858 7.24 12.50 11.97
C ASP A 858 6.65 13.19 13.22
N PHE A 859 5.86 14.24 13.03
CA PHE A 859 5.13 14.94 14.09
C PHE A 859 4.31 13.96 14.94
N CYS A 860 3.48 13.13 14.30
CA CYS A 860 2.60 12.18 15.00
C CYS A 860 3.42 11.18 15.82
N ASN A 861 4.51 10.67 15.24
CA ASN A 861 5.39 9.71 15.89
C ASN A 861 6.07 10.30 17.13
N GLU A 862 6.53 11.55 17.06
CA GLU A 862 7.18 12.22 18.19
C GLU A 862 6.21 12.47 19.36
N VAL A 863 5.00 12.97 19.07
CA VAL A 863 3.96 13.17 20.10
C VAL A 863 3.52 11.82 20.68
N GLN A 864 3.23 10.84 19.84
CA GLN A 864 2.78 9.51 20.29
C GLN A 864 3.85 8.79 21.10
N THR A 865 5.13 8.93 20.77
CA THR A 865 6.24 8.35 21.54
C THR A 865 6.20 8.81 22.99
N LEU A 866 6.02 10.11 23.24
CA LEU A 866 5.89 10.64 24.59
C LEU A 866 4.61 10.14 25.26
N ALA A 867 3.47 10.21 24.56
CA ALA A 867 2.18 9.77 25.09
C ALA A 867 2.16 8.28 25.49
N VAL A 868 2.85 7.42 24.72
CA VAL A 868 3.05 6.00 25.05
C VAL A 868 3.91 5.86 26.32
N SER A 869 4.96 6.66 26.45
CA SER A 869 5.82 6.62 27.65
C SER A 869 5.09 7.05 28.92
N GLU A 870 4.09 7.93 28.81
CA GLU A 870 3.22 8.34 29.91
C GLU A 870 2.01 7.42 30.12
N GLY A 871 1.85 6.39 29.29
CA GLY A 871 0.76 5.42 29.39
C GLY A 871 -0.61 5.93 28.94
N VAL A 872 -0.65 7.10 28.29
CA VAL A 872 -1.89 7.71 27.77
C VAL A 872 -2.14 7.40 26.29
N SER A 873 -1.26 6.63 25.64
CA SER A 873 -1.39 6.13 24.26
C SER A 873 -0.80 4.73 24.10
N SER A 874 -1.09 4.05 23.00
CA SER A 874 -0.48 2.79 22.56
C SER A 874 -0.28 2.81 21.05
N TRP A 875 0.74 2.12 20.55
CA TRP A 875 1.04 2.03 19.10
C TRP A 875 -0.01 1.24 18.30
N ASP A 876 -0.80 0.42 18.98
CA ASP A 876 -1.92 -0.35 18.41
C ASP A 876 -3.29 0.29 18.66
N ASP A 877 -3.31 1.55 19.13
CA ASP A 877 -4.55 2.29 19.28
C ASP A 877 -5.23 2.55 17.94
N ILE A 878 -6.56 2.50 17.98
CA ILE A 878 -7.40 2.69 16.80
C ILE A 878 -7.37 4.16 16.38
N LEU A 879 -7.03 4.39 15.12
CA LEU A 879 -7.02 5.71 14.50
C LEU A 879 -8.39 6.01 13.89
N TYR A 880 -8.86 7.24 14.11
CA TYR A 880 -10.14 7.69 13.60
C TYR A 880 -10.08 7.89 12.07
N SER A 881 -10.85 7.11 11.33
CA SER A 881 -10.75 7.01 9.88
C SER A 881 -11.03 8.30 9.11
N ASN A 882 -11.79 9.23 9.70
CA ASN A 882 -12.08 10.51 9.05
C ASN A 882 -10.89 11.47 9.06
N TYR A 883 -9.90 11.26 9.94
CA TYR A 883 -8.66 12.04 10.02
C TYR A 883 -7.45 11.28 9.51
N ALA A 884 -7.50 9.94 9.51
CA ALA A 884 -6.37 9.12 9.13
C ALA A 884 -5.94 9.33 7.65
N LEU A 885 -4.62 9.37 7.42
CA LEU A 885 -4.03 9.41 6.08
C LEU A 885 -4.42 8.17 5.27
N GLY A 886 -4.52 8.32 3.96
CA GLY A 886 -4.99 7.26 3.04
C GLY A 886 -4.15 5.98 3.04
N ASP A 887 -2.88 6.04 3.48
CA ASP A 887 -2.00 4.88 3.60
C ASP A 887 -2.00 4.23 4.99
N THR A 888 -2.90 4.66 5.88
CA THR A 888 -3.09 4.05 7.20
C THR A 888 -3.57 2.59 7.07
N SER A 889 -2.91 1.68 7.79
CA SER A 889 -3.28 0.26 7.76
C SER A 889 -4.69 0.02 8.29
N LEU A 890 -5.41 -0.92 7.68
CA LEU A 890 -6.77 -1.27 8.10
C LEU A 890 -6.83 -1.84 9.52
N ASP A 891 -5.75 -2.47 10.00
CA ASP A 891 -5.67 -2.97 11.38
C ASP A 891 -5.71 -1.82 12.39
N LEU A 892 -5.07 -0.69 12.08
CA LEU A 892 -5.13 0.51 12.91
C LEU A 892 -6.47 1.25 12.79
N LEU A 893 -7.28 1.01 11.76
CA LEU A 893 -8.59 1.66 11.59
C LEU A 893 -9.74 0.83 12.17
N PHE A 894 -9.65 -0.49 12.03
CA PHE A 894 -10.76 -1.41 12.29
C PHE A 894 -10.43 -2.50 13.30
N GLY A 895 -9.16 -2.66 13.70
CA GLY A 895 -8.71 -3.59 14.74
C GLY A 895 -9.33 -4.98 14.60
N SER A 896 -9.92 -5.46 15.69
CA SER A 896 -10.56 -6.79 15.73
C SER A 896 -11.77 -6.94 14.78
N ASN A 897 -12.39 -5.84 14.33
CA ASN A 897 -13.53 -5.89 13.41
C ASN A 897 -13.11 -6.19 11.96
N LEU A 898 -11.84 -5.99 11.60
CA LEU A 898 -11.36 -6.08 10.23
C LEU A 898 -11.71 -7.42 9.55
N SER A 899 -11.53 -8.54 10.26
CA SER A 899 -11.82 -9.87 9.71
C SER A 899 -13.31 -10.05 9.36
N GLN A 900 -14.20 -9.52 10.20
CA GLN A 900 -15.64 -9.55 9.98
C GLN A 900 -16.03 -8.62 8.83
N LEU A 901 -15.45 -7.41 8.75
CA LEU A 901 -15.70 -6.46 7.66
C LEU A 901 -15.28 -7.04 6.30
N LYS A 902 -14.13 -7.72 6.22
CA LYS A 902 -13.70 -8.44 5.01
C LYS A 902 -14.68 -9.53 4.58
N LYS A 903 -15.26 -10.25 5.55
CA LYS A 903 -16.29 -11.26 5.27
C LYS A 903 -17.57 -10.64 4.72
N ILE A 904 -18.05 -9.55 5.34
CA ILE A 904 -19.23 -8.81 4.90
C ILE A 904 -19.00 -8.24 3.49
N ALA A 905 -17.82 -7.68 3.20
CA ALA A 905 -17.51 -7.12 1.89
C ALA A 905 -17.58 -8.20 0.81
N LYS A 906 -17.04 -9.40 1.07
CA LYS A 906 -17.12 -10.54 0.16
C LYS A 906 -18.56 -11.06 -0.03
N GLU A 907 -19.40 -10.98 0.99
CA GLU A 907 -20.79 -11.42 0.95
C GLU A 907 -21.66 -10.48 0.09
N TYR A 908 -21.50 -9.17 0.28
CA TYR A 908 -22.37 -8.15 -0.33
C TYR A 908 -21.81 -7.51 -1.60
N ASP A 909 -20.51 -7.71 -1.89
CA ASP A 909 -19.87 -7.29 -3.12
C ASP A 909 -18.98 -8.42 -3.71
N PRO A 910 -19.58 -9.57 -4.09
CA PRO A 910 -18.82 -10.72 -4.58
C PRO A 910 -18.07 -10.44 -5.89
N ASN A 911 -18.48 -9.40 -6.63
CA ASN A 911 -17.87 -8.99 -7.89
C ASN A 911 -16.83 -7.88 -7.72
N GLY A 912 -16.61 -7.38 -6.51
CA GLY A 912 -15.64 -6.32 -6.23
C GLY A 912 -15.98 -4.98 -6.89
N ILE A 913 -17.26 -4.64 -7.06
CA ILE A 913 -17.69 -3.35 -7.63
C ILE A 913 -17.31 -2.21 -6.70
N MET A 914 -17.45 -2.35 -5.39
CA MET A 914 -17.00 -1.34 -4.42
C MET A 914 -15.48 -1.30 -4.27
N LYS A 915 -14.72 -2.19 -4.93
CA LYS A 915 -13.26 -2.02 -5.09
C LYS A 915 -12.90 -1.06 -6.23
N LEU A 916 -13.89 -0.62 -7.01
CA LEU A 916 -13.73 0.41 -8.04
C LEU A 916 -13.99 1.81 -7.49
N THR A 917 -14.62 1.95 -6.32
CA THR A 917 -14.57 3.21 -5.57
C THR A 917 -13.18 3.40 -4.99
N GLY A 918 -12.79 4.61 -4.61
CA GLY A 918 -11.62 4.79 -3.74
C GLY A 918 -11.96 4.80 -2.24
N GLY A 919 -10.93 5.03 -1.41
CA GLY A 919 -10.99 4.95 0.05
C GLY A 919 -10.19 3.78 0.63
N PHE A 920 -10.40 3.48 1.90
CA PHE A 920 -9.82 2.28 2.54
C PHE A 920 -10.56 1.02 2.05
N HIS A 921 -9.85 -0.01 1.56
CA HIS A 921 -10.48 -1.19 0.93
C HIS A 921 -10.29 -2.51 1.69
N PHE A 922 -11.34 -3.34 1.74
CA PHE A 922 -11.34 -4.65 2.43
C PHE A 922 -10.94 -5.86 1.56
#